data_AF-A0A7R8VCD0-F1
#
_entry.id   AF-A0A7R8VCD0-F1
#
_cell.length_a   1.000
_cell.length_b   1.000
_cell.length_c   1.000
_cell.angle_alpha   90.00
_cell.angle_beta   90.00
_cell.angle_gamma   90.00
#
_symmetry.space_group_name_H-M   'P 1'
#
loop_
_entity.id
_entity.type
_entity.pdbx_description
1 polymer ?
#
loop_
_entity_poly.entity_id
_entity_poly.type
_entity_poly.pdbx_seq_one_letter_code
_entity_poly.pdbx_strand_id
1 'polypeptide(L)'
;MNSKKPIEGLTLTSRSASDFQRSSQLLDEVLSPSTKSILRVSKNTSQKIAFRPLVTDKLFIEFLEALQAQSSDHGSLDILSSFIQCCNNTLDYMKATDAVKMSTEDEIISEIWLQGERNTWRLLLSLYQNRLRLQQEADDQGDIFMDVSETIKSVPWISEKDIVTRLFKEDNTTREYQLVVDWLEKNSADGRFDEACIQHYTDKTVAWENTLHQLHNKENSIPFGSSCPMVTKLDPDAPMRERRDLHDMDKEDEDRLLRDVFTEIRCGLLEKAQALCIHCGQYWRAATLEGWRPFHDPNYSSVSEDGELLPLEALTEVCATWEDYLWAYLKVQVDILVEREIRSSLSQSYQPMPDEYWKNKMDLEEVFTELSACKDSNVRVEAKKPIHIVQKLIIQDKISELLDEMEVWVKGKDTSVTDSMLDQGNICNPHFLRFLSHVVLFLRVIGLCHKEHAANAVLEAYVKVLIGIREPQLVAYYVSTLPQEDQVALYAEFLQDISEPRERENCLLMAEDAGLDVETITRTVVENIRYLIRCTVVLIGIREPQLVAYYVSTLPQEDQVALYAEFLQDISEPRERENCLLMAEDAGLDVETITRTVVENIRNLESTTELPDLMAHMTEVDLKKISSLDWVIHYPSQRAEAVWQANALIRHFLAAGKLEAARKTFNKLPGDSIDQIMQHHSCMEDSIAMEAIMLPPRISAAVREFLCFKAYLDAEEGFIDWFQHFHHEKPECPALPIGEVTFTQRIAYDHKLNQYNTDLERWKIAITQLTKTVKRQLYNVLMFPEGGWLLDKVDLLETEEDSDEIHSRNQQLVNLRQLCIPKVYTKQQLQELLVKMSESVVEVMQQKKDAWGYPKIEDVTPVYWILTTFFLFPLGTGLQHGPTHIEVFHLEINSGPDGVLPASEIGLELPGSVLADDPQEEK
;
A
#
# COMPACT_ATOMS: atom_id res chain seq x y z
N MET A 1 -4.81 35.67 -51.66
CA MET A 1 -3.39 36.01 -51.54
C MET A 1 -3.17 36.65 -50.17
N ASN A 2 -2.30 36.04 -49.35
CA ASN A 2 -1.54 36.54 -48.19
C ASN A 2 -2.21 37.58 -47.26
N SER A 3 -2.30 37.37 -45.94
CA SER A 3 -1.17 37.05 -45.06
C SER A 3 -1.62 36.66 -43.64
N LYS A 4 -0.90 35.70 -43.05
CA LYS A 4 -0.87 35.39 -41.61
C LYS A 4 -0.05 36.43 -40.85
N LYS A 5 -0.44 36.77 -39.59
CA LYS A 5 0.43 36.87 -38.39
C LYS A 5 -0.37 37.23 -37.10
N PRO A 6 0.16 37.06 -35.88
CA PRO A 6 -0.46 36.25 -34.82
C PRO A 6 -0.76 37.01 -33.49
N ILE A 7 -1.31 36.24 -32.55
CA ILE A 7 -1.76 36.54 -31.19
C ILE A 7 -0.62 37.00 -30.27
N GLU A 8 -0.84 38.07 -29.49
CA GLU A 8 -0.05 38.44 -28.30
C GLU A 8 -0.96 38.69 -27.07
N GLY A 9 -0.67 37.91 -26.02
CA GLY A 9 -0.69 38.20 -24.58
C GLY A 9 -1.76 39.11 -23.95
N LEU A 10 -2.57 38.53 -23.07
CA LEU A 10 -3.14 39.21 -21.90
C LEU A 10 -2.73 38.49 -20.61
N THR A 11 -2.03 39.24 -19.77
CA THR A 11 -1.42 38.87 -18.50
C THR A 11 -2.46 38.81 -17.37
N LEU A 12 -2.38 37.73 -16.59
CA LEU A 12 -3.07 37.55 -15.31
C LEU A 12 -2.65 38.64 -14.32
N THR A 13 -3.59 39.46 -13.86
CA THR A 13 -3.39 40.40 -12.75
C THR A 13 -4.29 40.04 -11.57
N SER A 14 -3.64 39.64 -10.46
CA SER A 14 -3.93 39.86 -9.03
C SER A 14 -5.35 39.85 -8.42
N ARG A 15 -6.44 39.60 -9.16
CA ARG A 15 -7.80 39.47 -8.59
C ARG A 15 -8.13 38.09 -8.01
N SER A 16 -7.43 37.03 -8.45
CA SER A 16 -7.69 35.67 -7.98
C SER A 16 -7.29 35.41 -6.52
N ALA A 17 -6.35 36.19 -5.97
CA ALA A 17 -5.90 36.01 -4.58
C ALA A 17 -6.91 36.56 -3.55
N SER A 18 -7.60 37.66 -3.85
CA SER A 18 -8.63 38.22 -2.96
C SER A 18 -9.92 37.40 -2.98
N ASP A 19 -10.27 36.81 -4.12
CA ASP A 19 -11.46 35.96 -4.24
C ASP A 19 -11.24 34.58 -3.60
N PHE A 20 -9.99 34.07 -3.57
CA PHE A 20 -9.61 32.87 -2.81
C PHE A 20 -9.66 33.08 -1.29
N GLN A 21 -9.30 34.29 -0.82
CA GLN A 21 -9.41 34.65 0.59
C GLN A 21 -10.87 34.82 1.03
N ARG A 22 -11.75 35.31 0.14
CA ARG A 22 -13.17 35.53 0.43
C ARG A 22 -13.98 34.23 0.42
N SER A 23 -13.65 33.30 -0.48
CA SER A 23 -14.21 31.93 -0.49
C SER A 23 -13.70 31.08 0.68
N SER A 24 -12.42 31.23 1.07
CA SER A 24 -11.89 30.62 2.30
C SER A 24 -12.50 31.19 3.59
N GLN A 25 -12.90 32.47 3.60
CA GLN A 25 -13.58 33.09 4.75
C GLN A 25 -15.05 32.65 4.87
N LEU A 26 -15.75 32.44 3.74
CA LEU A 26 -17.11 31.88 3.74
C LEU A 26 -17.13 30.41 4.17
N LEU A 27 -16.10 29.64 3.81
CA LEU A 27 -15.83 28.28 4.32
C LEU A 27 -15.67 28.25 5.85
N ASP A 28 -15.13 29.31 6.44
CA ASP A 28 -14.94 29.43 7.89
C ASP A 28 -16.20 29.90 8.64
N GLU A 29 -17.23 30.43 7.96
CA GLU A 29 -18.47 30.88 8.63
C GLU A 29 -19.60 29.84 8.61
N VAL A 30 -19.57 28.85 7.69
CA VAL A 30 -20.67 27.89 7.49
C VAL A 30 -20.43 26.52 8.15
N LEU A 31 -19.16 26.11 8.33
CA LEU A 31 -18.81 24.79 8.88
C LEU A 31 -18.86 24.78 10.42
N SER A 32 -19.44 23.72 11.00
CA SER A 32 -19.41 23.51 12.45
C SER A 32 -17.97 23.28 12.94
N PRO A 33 -17.63 23.61 14.20
CA PRO A 33 -16.30 23.38 14.75
C PRO A 33 -15.81 21.93 14.59
N SER A 34 -16.73 20.96 14.67
CA SER A 34 -16.49 19.52 14.49
C SER A 34 -16.24 19.12 13.04
N THR A 35 -16.84 19.79 12.06
CA THR A 35 -16.51 19.55 10.63
C THR A 35 -15.16 20.14 10.25
N LYS A 36 -14.73 21.22 10.95
CA LYS A 36 -13.40 21.82 10.76
C LYS A 36 -12.26 20.98 11.35
N SER A 37 -12.51 20.15 12.38
CA SER A 37 -11.49 19.23 12.91
C SER A 37 -11.18 18.11 11.93
N ILE A 38 -12.19 17.47 11.32
CA ILE A 38 -12.00 16.40 10.31
C ILE A 38 -11.13 16.89 9.13
N LEU A 39 -11.50 18.05 8.55
CA LEU A 39 -10.76 18.64 7.42
C LEU A 39 -9.34 19.09 7.77
N ARG A 40 -9.05 19.32 9.07
CA ARG A 40 -7.71 19.68 9.58
C ARG A 40 -6.88 18.46 9.96
N VAL A 41 -7.47 17.42 10.54
CA VAL A 41 -6.80 16.19 10.98
C VAL A 41 -6.29 15.40 9.77
N SER A 42 -7.07 15.33 8.68
CA SER A 42 -6.68 14.65 7.43
C SER A 42 -5.39 15.20 6.78
N LYS A 43 -4.97 16.45 7.09
CA LYS A 43 -3.73 17.03 6.56
C LYS A 43 -2.45 16.63 7.33
N ASN A 44 -2.57 16.07 8.54
CA ASN A 44 -1.43 15.85 9.43
C ASN A 44 -1.03 14.37 9.63
N THR A 45 -1.72 13.41 9.03
CA THR A 45 -1.46 11.98 9.28
C THR A 45 -0.42 11.43 8.30
N SER A 46 0.84 11.39 8.73
CA SER A 46 1.87 10.56 8.08
C SER A 46 1.70 9.11 8.57
N GLN A 47 1.34 8.24 7.62
CA GLN A 47 1.28 6.76 7.67
C GLN A 47 -0.04 6.08 8.08
N LYS A 48 -0.47 5.21 7.13
CA LYS A 48 -1.52 4.17 7.08
C LYS A 48 -2.98 4.64 6.82
N ILE A 49 -3.38 4.41 5.55
CA ILE A 49 -4.63 4.69 4.83
C ILE A 49 -4.85 6.17 4.51
N ALA A 50 -4.21 6.63 3.43
CA ALA A 50 -4.40 7.96 2.87
C ALA A 50 -5.76 8.09 2.16
N PHE A 51 -6.83 8.37 2.92
CA PHE A 51 -8.05 8.90 2.32
C PHE A 51 -7.84 10.38 1.97
N ARG A 52 -7.94 10.72 0.68
CA ARG A 52 -8.02 12.12 0.27
C ARG A 52 -9.38 12.64 0.74
N PRO A 53 -9.45 13.72 1.53
CA PRO A 53 -10.70 14.17 2.12
C PRO A 53 -11.64 14.65 1.00
N LEU A 54 -12.82 14.03 0.91
CA LEU A 54 -13.88 14.42 -0.01
C LEU A 54 -14.86 15.34 0.71
N VAL A 55 -15.53 16.21 -0.04
CA VAL A 55 -16.58 17.08 0.51
C VAL A 55 -17.72 16.27 1.16
N THR A 56 -17.95 15.06 0.65
CA THR A 56 -18.95 14.12 1.14
C THR A 56 -18.61 13.50 2.50
N ASP A 57 -17.39 13.64 3.00
CA ASP A 57 -16.98 13.12 4.33
C ASP A 57 -17.68 13.83 5.50
N LYS A 58 -18.18 15.05 5.28
CA LYS A 58 -18.99 15.74 6.29
C LYS A 58 -20.32 15.04 6.57
N LEU A 59 -20.83 14.25 5.61
CA LEU A 59 -22.11 13.54 5.73
C LEU A 59 -22.09 12.48 6.85
N PHE A 60 -20.91 12.00 7.27
CA PHE A 60 -20.79 11.09 8.41
C PHE A 60 -21.29 11.74 9.70
N ILE A 61 -20.94 13.01 9.94
CA ILE A 61 -21.43 13.77 11.10
C ILE A 61 -22.86 14.26 10.86
N GLU A 62 -23.14 14.88 9.70
CA GLU A 62 -24.47 15.47 9.45
C GLU A 62 -25.60 14.42 9.56
N PHE A 63 -25.35 13.17 9.14
CA PHE A 63 -26.33 12.09 9.29
C PHE A 63 -26.49 11.64 10.75
N LEU A 64 -25.41 11.60 11.54
CA LEU A 64 -25.50 11.31 12.97
C LEU A 64 -26.30 12.41 13.69
N GLU A 65 -26.01 13.69 13.41
CA GLU A 65 -26.73 14.82 14.00
C GLU A 65 -28.23 14.75 13.66
N ALA A 66 -28.57 14.38 12.42
CA ALA A 66 -29.96 14.17 12.00
C ALA A 66 -30.64 13.02 12.76
N LEU A 67 -29.94 11.91 13.03
CA LEU A 67 -30.45 10.81 13.85
C LEU A 67 -30.67 11.23 15.30
N GLN A 68 -29.72 11.95 15.90
CA GLN A 68 -29.79 12.37 17.30
C GLN A 68 -30.88 13.43 17.54
N ALA A 69 -31.06 14.36 16.60
CA ALA A 69 -32.08 15.41 16.68
C ALA A 69 -33.52 14.86 16.72
N GLN A 70 -33.74 13.66 16.18
CA GLN A 70 -35.07 13.06 16.03
C GLN A 70 -35.39 11.99 17.07
N SER A 71 -34.56 11.83 18.09
CA SER A 71 -34.80 10.93 19.24
C SER A 71 -36.01 11.34 20.13
N SER A 72 -36.83 12.30 19.70
CA SER A 72 -38.00 12.81 20.42
C SER A 72 -39.28 12.64 19.61
N ASP A 73 -40.09 11.62 19.96
CA ASP A 73 -41.55 11.38 19.71
C ASP A 73 -42.20 11.79 18.36
N HIS A 74 -41.42 12.18 17.35
CA HIS A 74 -41.84 12.65 16.03
C HIS A 74 -41.50 11.59 14.97
N GLY A 75 -42.26 11.61 13.86
CA GLY A 75 -42.43 10.47 12.96
C GLY A 75 -41.10 9.92 12.40
N SER A 76 -40.96 8.60 12.40
CA SER A 76 -39.81 7.86 11.85
C SER A 76 -39.42 8.23 10.41
N LEU A 77 -40.33 8.85 9.66
CA LEU A 77 -40.14 9.33 8.28
C LEU A 77 -39.43 10.69 8.19
N ASP A 78 -39.42 11.48 9.25
CA ASP A 78 -38.74 12.78 9.28
C ASP A 78 -37.21 12.62 9.17
N ILE A 79 -36.68 11.44 9.57
CA ILE A 79 -35.26 11.09 9.49
C ILE A 79 -34.83 11.07 8.01
N LEU A 80 -35.65 10.44 7.16
CA LEU A 80 -35.40 10.37 5.73
C LEU A 80 -35.43 11.76 5.09
N SER A 81 -36.36 12.61 5.50
CA SER A 81 -36.43 14.00 5.02
C SER A 81 -35.16 14.78 5.36
N SER A 82 -34.58 14.56 6.54
CA SER A 82 -33.32 15.17 6.95
C SER A 82 -32.13 14.63 6.14
N PHE A 83 -32.05 13.32 5.90
CA PHE A 83 -31.01 12.74 5.03
C PHE A 83 -31.07 13.29 3.61
N ILE A 84 -32.28 13.40 3.04
CA ILE A 84 -32.48 14.00 1.71
C ILE A 84 -31.97 15.45 1.70
N GLN A 85 -32.25 16.22 2.75
CA GLN A 85 -31.79 17.60 2.86
C GLN A 85 -30.25 17.69 2.97
N CYS A 86 -29.61 16.85 3.77
CA CYS A 86 -28.15 16.78 3.88
C CYS A 86 -27.50 16.46 2.53
N CYS A 87 -28.05 15.49 1.79
CA CYS A 87 -27.58 15.16 0.44
C CYS A 87 -27.79 16.33 -0.54
N ASN A 88 -28.96 16.98 -0.55
CA ASN A 88 -29.23 18.15 -1.41
C ASN A 88 -28.24 19.28 -1.14
N ASN A 89 -28.08 19.68 0.13
CA ASN A 89 -27.16 20.76 0.52
C ASN A 89 -25.72 20.48 0.05
N THR A 90 -25.30 19.23 0.11
CA THR A 90 -23.95 18.81 -0.31
C THR A 90 -23.82 18.81 -1.83
N LEU A 91 -24.82 18.32 -2.56
CA LEU A 91 -24.85 18.38 -4.02
C LEU A 91 -24.87 19.82 -4.55
N ASP A 92 -25.67 20.69 -3.94
CA ASP A 92 -25.75 22.10 -4.32
C ASP A 92 -24.39 22.80 -4.12
N TYR A 93 -23.68 22.45 -3.04
CA TYR A 93 -22.32 22.93 -2.80
C TYR A 93 -21.31 22.40 -3.84
N MET A 94 -21.39 21.11 -4.20
CA MET A 94 -20.52 20.52 -5.23
C MET A 94 -20.75 21.20 -6.59
N LYS A 95 -22.00 21.35 -7.01
CA LYS A 95 -22.38 22.06 -8.25
C LYS A 95 -21.93 23.52 -8.26
N ALA A 96 -22.05 24.23 -7.13
CA ALA A 96 -21.57 25.60 -7.00
C ALA A 96 -20.05 25.71 -7.11
N THR A 97 -19.31 24.69 -6.67
CA THR A 97 -17.85 24.62 -6.75
C THR A 97 -17.39 24.31 -8.18
N ASP A 98 -18.11 23.43 -8.87
CA ASP A 98 -17.83 23.04 -10.25
C ASP A 98 -18.01 24.19 -11.25
N ALA A 99 -18.93 25.12 -10.96
CA ALA A 99 -19.07 26.36 -11.72
C ALA A 99 -17.82 27.27 -11.63
N VAL A 100 -16.97 27.08 -10.62
CA VAL A 100 -15.76 27.90 -10.36
C VAL A 100 -14.48 27.17 -10.74
N LYS A 101 -14.45 25.84 -10.69
CA LYS A 101 -13.27 25.01 -10.93
C LYS A 101 -13.67 23.70 -11.62
N MET A 102 -12.86 23.22 -12.57
CA MET A 102 -13.01 21.86 -13.09
C MET A 102 -12.89 20.82 -11.97
N SER A 103 -13.93 20.02 -11.80
CA SER A 103 -13.97 18.88 -10.90
C SER A 103 -13.04 17.76 -11.38
N THR A 104 -12.48 17.05 -10.41
CA THR A 104 -11.64 15.87 -10.62
C THR A 104 -12.51 14.64 -10.88
N GLU A 105 -11.93 13.59 -11.45
CA GLU A 105 -12.63 12.33 -11.72
C GLU A 105 -13.26 11.72 -10.45
N ASP A 106 -12.55 11.76 -9.32
CA ASP A 106 -13.05 11.30 -8.01
C ASP A 106 -14.26 12.13 -7.51
N GLU A 107 -14.24 13.45 -7.75
CA GLU A 107 -15.35 14.34 -7.36
C GLU A 107 -16.60 14.06 -8.19
N ILE A 108 -16.46 13.79 -9.48
CA ILE A 108 -17.56 13.42 -10.38
C ILE A 108 -18.17 12.07 -9.96
N ILE A 109 -17.34 11.06 -9.70
CA ILE A 109 -17.79 9.75 -9.22
C ILE A 109 -18.54 9.90 -7.88
N SER A 110 -18.00 10.71 -6.97
CA SER A 110 -18.64 10.99 -5.68
C SER A 110 -19.97 11.74 -5.82
N GLU A 111 -20.08 12.66 -6.79
CA GLU A 111 -21.33 13.36 -7.06
C GLU A 111 -22.40 12.40 -7.58
N ILE A 112 -22.07 11.59 -8.60
CA ILE A 112 -22.98 10.58 -9.17
C ILE A 112 -23.47 9.61 -8.08
N TRP A 113 -22.56 9.17 -7.21
CA TRP A 113 -22.92 8.31 -6.08
C TRP A 113 -23.89 9.00 -5.12
N LEU A 114 -23.59 10.23 -4.70
CA LEU A 114 -24.42 10.99 -3.77
C LEU A 114 -25.81 11.29 -4.35
N GLN A 115 -25.92 11.51 -5.67
CA GLN A 115 -27.19 11.62 -6.37
C GLN A 115 -28.01 10.32 -6.26
N GLY A 116 -27.38 9.15 -6.50
CA GLY A 116 -28.01 7.84 -6.35
C GLY A 116 -28.49 7.57 -4.92
N GLU A 117 -27.70 7.95 -3.91
CA GLU A 117 -28.07 7.85 -2.50
C GLU A 117 -29.29 8.73 -2.18
N ARG A 118 -29.25 10.03 -2.53
CA ARG A 118 -30.37 10.96 -2.36
C ARG A 118 -31.65 10.42 -2.99
N ASN A 119 -31.54 9.93 -4.22
CA ASN A 119 -32.68 9.38 -4.97
C ASN A 119 -33.26 8.17 -4.23
N THR A 120 -32.41 7.31 -3.66
CA THR A 120 -32.87 6.14 -2.90
C THR A 120 -33.54 6.53 -1.58
N TRP A 121 -33.07 7.57 -0.89
CA TRP A 121 -33.76 8.11 0.29
C TRP A 121 -35.15 8.66 -0.03
N ARG A 122 -35.31 9.34 -1.18
CA ARG A 122 -36.63 9.79 -1.66
C ARG A 122 -37.57 8.63 -1.98
N LEU A 123 -37.04 7.57 -2.59
CA LEU A 123 -37.82 6.36 -2.87
C LEU A 123 -38.33 5.72 -1.59
N LEU A 124 -37.44 5.55 -0.60
CA LEU A 124 -37.79 5.04 0.73
C LEU A 124 -38.88 5.89 1.38
N LEU A 125 -38.74 7.22 1.36
CA LEU A 125 -39.72 8.13 1.92
C LEU A 125 -41.09 7.96 1.24
N SER A 126 -41.14 8.00 -0.10
CA SER A 126 -42.40 7.90 -0.86
C SER A 126 -43.12 6.56 -0.63
N LEU A 127 -42.40 5.44 -0.68
CA LEU A 127 -42.99 4.11 -0.51
C LEU A 127 -43.43 3.87 0.93
N TYR A 128 -42.58 4.14 1.92
CA TYR A 128 -42.93 3.89 3.32
C TYR A 128 -43.94 4.89 3.88
N GLN A 129 -44.02 6.10 3.33
CA GLN A 129 -45.13 7.00 3.63
C GLN A 129 -46.48 6.40 3.19
N ASN A 130 -46.54 5.71 2.05
CA ASN A 130 -47.76 5.02 1.62
C ASN A 130 -48.02 3.73 2.43
N ARG A 131 -47.00 2.86 2.58
CA ARG A 131 -47.13 1.56 3.26
C ARG A 131 -47.50 1.70 4.75
N LEU A 132 -46.82 2.59 5.49
CA LEU A 132 -47.11 2.81 6.91
C LEU A 132 -48.46 3.50 7.12
N ARG A 133 -48.85 4.42 6.23
CA ARG A 133 -50.17 5.06 6.29
C ARG A 133 -51.30 4.04 6.11
N LEU A 134 -51.16 3.11 5.16
CA LEU A 134 -52.15 2.04 4.96
C LEU A 134 -52.25 1.11 6.18
N GLN A 135 -51.12 0.82 6.82
CA GLN A 135 -51.10 0.04 8.06
C GLN A 135 -51.84 0.76 9.19
N GLN A 136 -51.61 2.07 9.36
CA GLN A 136 -52.34 2.90 10.34
C GLN A 136 -53.85 2.97 10.02
N GLU A 137 -54.21 3.18 8.76
CA GLU A 137 -55.62 3.21 8.34
C GLU A 137 -56.31 1.85 8.57
N ALA A 138 -55.61 0.73 8.38
CA ALA A 138 -56.12 -0.61 8.66
C ALA A 138 -56.28 -0.88 10.17
N ASP A 139 -55.35 -0.42 11.00
CA ASP A 139 -55.39 -0.55 12.46
C ASP A 139 -56.52 0.31 13.06
N ASP A 140 -56.76 1.52 12.53
CA ASP A 140 -57.83 2.43 12.97
C ASP A 140 -59.23 2.01 12.49
N GLN A 141 -59.33 1.28 11.37
CA GLN A 141 -60.61 0.85 10.77
C GLN A 141 -61.17 -0.46 11.33
N GLY A 142 -60.53 -1.04 12.35
CA GLY A 142 -61.00 -2.24 13.05
C GLY A 142 -62.38 -2.14 13.72
N ASP A 143 -63.02 -0.97 13.79
CA ASP A 143 -64.24 -0.77 14.60
C ASP A 143 -65.51 -0.20 13.93
N ILE A 144 -65.54 0.20 12.64
CA ILE A 144 -66.80 0.62 11.99
C ILE A 144 -66.85 0.21 10.52
N PHE A 145 -67.42 -0.97 10.24
CA PHE A 145 -67.80 -1.39 8.89
C PHE A 145 -69.16 -0.76 8.52
N MET A 146 -69.14 0.29 7.70
CA MET A 146 -70.28 0.63 6.85
C MET A 146 -69.80 0.49 5.40
N ASP A 147 -70.36 -0.48 4.69
CA ASP A 147 -70.07 -0.76 3.29
C ASP A 147 -70.53 0.41 2.40
N VAL A 148 -69.61 1.36 2.16
CA VAL A 148 -69.81 2.48 1.22
C VAL A 148 -69.60 2.01 -0.24
N SER A 149 -69.02 0.83 -0.46
CA SER A 149 -68.73 0.29 -1.80
C SER A 149 -70.00 -0.14 -2.53
N GLU A 150 -71.00 -0.71 -1.82
CA GLU A 150 -72.31 -1.02 -2.43
C GLU A 150 -73.15 0.22 -2.74
N THR A 151 -72.96 1.34 -2.03
CA THR A 151 -73.81 2.53 -2.19
C THR A 151 -73.39 3.42 -3.37
N ILE A 152 -72.17 3.29 -3.89
CA ILE A 152 -71.63 4.15 -4.97
C ILE A 152 -71.58 3.45 -6.34
N LYS A 153 -71.63 2.12 -6.40
CA LYS A 153 -71.82 1.36 -7.67
C LYS A 153 -73.14 1.70 -8.38
N SER A 154 -74.07 2.38 -7.70
CA SER A 154 -75.36 2.81 -8.25
C SER A 154 -75.41 4.27 -8.73
N VAL A 155 -74.30 5.01 -8.80
CA VAL A 155 -74.30 6.38 -9.35
C VAL A 155 -74.18 6.32 -10.87
N PRO A 156 -75.22 6.67 -11.66
CA PRO A 156 -75.23 6.49 -13.12
C PRO A 156 -74.32 7.46 -13.91
N TRP A 157 -73.55 8.30 -13.22
CA TRP A 157 -72.86 9.47 -13.78
C TRP A 157 -71.45 9.60 -13.17
N ILE A 158 -70.58 8.64 -13.45
CA ILE A 158 -69.18 8.66 -13.00
C ILE A 158 -68.29 9.05 -14.19
N SER A 159 -67.42 10.05 -14.01
CA SER A 159 -66.45 10.45 -15.05
C SER A 159 -65.23 9.53 -15.04
N GLU A 160 -64.51 9.43 -16.16
CA GLU A 160 -63.25 8.67 -16.24
C GLU A 160 -62.26 9.11 -15.16
N LYS A 161 -62.18 10.42 -14.91
CA LYS A 161 -61.39 10.99 -13.82
C LYS A 161 -61.78 10.43 -12.44
N ASP A 162 -63.07 10.26 -12.17
CA ASP A 162 -63.53 9.72 -10.89
C ASP A 162 -63.22 8.22 -10.76
N ILE A 163 -63.28 7.46 -11.86
CA ILE A 163 -62.89 6.04 -11.91
C ILE A 163 -61.40 5.90 -11.60
N VAL A 164 -60.57 6.67 -12.31
CA VAL A 164 -59.11 6.66 -12.10
C VAL A 164 -58.78 7.10 -10.67
N THR A 165 -59.40 8.17 -10.17
CA THR A 165 -59.20 8.63 -8.79
C THR A 165 -59.61 7.57 -7.76
N ARG A 166 -60.65 6.78 -8.05
CA ARG A 166 -61.05 5.64 -7.20
C ARG A 166 -60.02 4.52 -7.26
N LEU A 167 -59.57 4.13 -8.45
CA LEU A 167 -58.57 3.07 -8.63
C LEU A 167 -57.32 3.38 -7.80
N PHE A 168 -56.79 4.60 -7.89
CA PHE A 168 -55.63 5.02 -7.10
C PHE A 168 -55.87 5.06 -5.58
N LYS A 169 -57.12 5.15 -5.11
CA LYS A 169 -57.48 5.09 -3.69
C LYS A 169 -57.68 3.67 -3.18
N GLU A 170 -58.22 2.77 -4.00
CA GLU A 170 -58.58 1.42 -3.59
C GLU A 170 -57.47 0.41 -3.87
N ASP A 171 -56.75 0.54 -4.99
CA ASP A 171 -55.70 -0.39 -5.39
C ASP A 171 -54.30 0.12 -4.98
N ASN A 172 -53.69 -0.56 -4.02
CA ASN A 172 -52.32 -0.25 -3.59
C ASN A 172 -51.29 -0.52 -4.69
N THR A 173 -51.51 -1.53 -5.54
CA THR A 173 -50.51 -1.92 -6.56
C THR A 173 -50.36 -0.84 -7.62
N THR A 174 -51.48 -0.32 -8.15
CA THR A 174 -51.48 0.82 -9.07
C THR A 174 -50.84 2.06 -8.43
N ARG A 175 -51.09 2.32 -7.14
CA ARG A 175 -50.49 3.46 -6.43
C ARG A 175 -48.99 3.31 -6.25
N GLU A 176 -48.50 2.15 -5.83
CA GLU A 176 -47.06 1.90 -5.70
C GLU A 176 -46.34 2.04 -7.04
N TYR A 177 -46.92 1.55 -8.14
CA TYR A 177 -46.33 1.72 -9.48
C TYR A 177 -46.22 3.20 -9.84
N GLN A 178 -47.27 3.99 -9.57
CA GLN A 178 -47.25 5.42 -9.83
C GLN A 178 -46.27 6.16 -8.93
N LEU A 179 -46.11 5.78 -7.65
CA LEU A 179 -45.10 6.39 -6.78
C LEU A 179 -43.68 6.16 -7.29
N VAL A 180 -43.39 4.98 -7.85
CA VAL A 180 -42.10 4.69 -8.47
C VAL A 180 -41.93 5.48 -9.77
N VAL A 181 -42.99 5.63 -10.58
CA VAL A 181 -42.99 6.48 -11.78
C VAL A 181 -42.70 7.94 -11.40
N ASP A 182 -43.43 8.51 -10.43
CA ASP A 182 -43.24 9.89 -9.95
C ASP A 182 -41.82 10.11 -9.44
N TRP A 183 -41.27 9.12 -8.72
CA TRP A 183 -39.88 9.14 -8.26
C TRP A 183 -38.88 9.16 -9.43
N LEU A 184 -39.08 8.31 -10.44
CA LEU A 184 -38.22 8.26 -11.64
C LEU A 184 -38.30 9.56 -12.45
N GLU A 185 -39.50 10.14 -12.58
CA GLU A 185 -39.71 11.42 -13.25
C GLU A 185 -39.03 12.56 -12.49
N LYS A 186 -39.14 12.58 -11.16
CA LYS A 186 -38.47 13.58 -10.32
C LYS A 186 -36.95 13.47 -10.39
N ASN A 187 -36.39 12.26 -10.45
CA ASN A 187 -34.94 12.07 -10.58
C ASN A 187 -34.42 12.58 -11.93
N SER A 188 -35.17 12.32 -13.02
CA SER A 188 -34.86 12.85 -14.35
C SER A 188 -34.91 14.37 -14.38
N ALA A 189 -35.93 14.97 -13.74
CA ALA A 189 -36.06 16.42 -13.63
C ALA A 189 -34.88 17.10 -12.90
N ASP A 190 -34.31 16.43 -11.89
CA ASP A 190 -33.17 16.94 -11.11
C ASP A 190 -31.81 16.75 -11.82
N GLY A 191 -31.72 15.77 -12.73
CA GLY A 191 -30.56 15.49 -13.58
C GLY A 191 -30.53 16.31 -14.87
N ARG A 192 -31.59 17.08 -15.14
CA ARG A 192 -31.67 18.00 -16.26
C ARG A 192 -30.52 19.01 -16.21
N PHE A 193 -29.61 18.92 -17.18
CA PHE A 193 -28.71 20.02 -17.50
C PHE A 193 -29.55 21.15 -18.12
N ASP A 194 -29.27 22.40 -17.75
CA ASP A 194 -29.96 23.62 -18.24
C ASP A 194 -29.78 23.86 -19.78
N GLU A 195 -29.40 22.83 -20.55
CA GLU A 195 -29.31 22.88 -22.01
C GLU A 195 -30.68 22.96 -22.69
N ALA A 196 -31.76 22.46 -22.09
CA ALA A 196 -33.11 22.64 -22.64
C ALA A 196 -33.66 24.03 -22.27
N CYS A 197 -33.08 25.08 -22.86
CA CYS A 197 -33.55 26.45 -22.75
C CYS A 197 -34.25 26.85 -24.06
N ILE A 198 -35.43 27.49 -23.93
CA ILE A 198 -36.23 28.04 -25.05
C ILE A 198 -35.36 28.88 -26.01
N GLN A 199 -34.23 29.41 -25.51
CA GLN A 199 -33.21 30.19 -26.22
C GLN A 199 -32.46 29.43 -27.35
N HIS A 200 -32.52 28.10 -27.41
CA HIS A 200 -31.91 27.32 -28.50
C HIS A 200 -32.77 27.26 -29.77
N TYR A 201 -34.05 27.64 -29.67
CA TYR A 201 -34.98 27.67 -30.78
C TYR A 201 -35.15 29.11 -31.25
N THR A 202 -35.23 29.34 -32.56
CA THR A 202 -35.42 30.69 -33.09
C THR A 202 -36.78 31.25 -32.65
N ASP A 203 -36.87 32.56 -32.37
CA ASP A 203 -38.08 33.32 -31.94
C ASP A 203 -39.24 33.35 -32.98
N LYS A 204 -39.49 32.26 -33.70
CA LYS A 204 -40.29 32.32 -34.92
C LYS A 204 -41.52 31.43 -34.90
N THR A 205 -42.58 32.02 -35.43
CA THR A 205 -43.99 31.69 -35.21
C THR A 205 -44.52 30.52 -36.05
N VAL A 206 -43.69 29.89 -36.89
CA VAL A 206 -44.12 28.90 -37.90
C VAL A 206 -43.19 27.69 -37.90
N ALA A 207 -43.78 26.49 -37.89
CA ALA A 207 -43.04 25.24 -38.01
C ALA A 207 -42.48 24.99 -39.42
N TRP A 208 -41.34 24.30 -39.50
CA TRP A 208 -40.67 23.88 -40.74
C TRP A 208 -40.40 25.04 -41.71
N GLU A 209 -39.74 26.09 -41.22
CA GLU A 209 -39.52 27.33 -41.97
C GLU A 209 -38.69 27.15 -43.23
N ASN A 210 -37.66 26.31 -43.20
CA ASN A 210 -36.78 26.10 -44.35
C ASN A 210 -37.50 25.30 -45.45
N THR A 211 -38.34 24.35 -45.03
CA THR A 211 -39.23 23.55 -45.88
C THR A 211 -40.27 24.45 -46.54
N LEU A 212 -40.91 25.34 -45.77
CA LEU A 212 -41.82 26.37 -46.28
C LEU A 212 -41.11 27.31 -47.27
N HIS A 213 -39.91 27.78 -46.93
CA HIS A 213 -39.14 28.70 -47.76
C HIS A 213 -38.78 28.07 -49.12
N GLN A 214 -38.32 26.82 -49.13
CA GLN A 214 -37.98 26.10 -50.36
C GLN A 214 -39.23 25.70 -51.17
N LEU A 215 -40.38 25.46 -50.52
CA LEU A 215 -41.65 25.22 -51.23
C LEU A 215 -42.22 26.47 -51.90
N HIS A 216 -42.03 27.65 -51.32
CA HIS A 216 -42.43 28.93 -51.92
C HIS A 216 -41.47 29.40 -53.03
N ASN A 217 -40.17 29.13 -52.91
CA ASN A 217 -39.14 29.65 -53.82
C ASN A 217 -38.62 28.61 -54.83
N LYS A 218 -39.52 27.79 -55.42
CA LYS A 218 -39.16 26.72 -56.38
C LYS A 218 -38.42 27.18 -57.64
N GLU A 219 -38.54 28.46 -58.02
CA GLU A 219 -38.00 29.01 -59.27
C GLU A 219 -36.68 29.79 -59.09
N ASN A 220 -36.30 30.12 -57.86
CA ASN A 220 -35.07 30.87 -57.57
C ASN A 220 -33.93 29.94 -57.15
N SER A 221 -32.69 30.24 -57.55
CA SER A 221 -31.51 29.49 -57.08
C SER A 221 -31.28 29.80 -55.60
N ILE A 222 -31.69 28.87 -54.72
CA ILE A 222 -31.52 28.97 -53.27
C ILE A 222 -30.08 28.55 -52.93
N PRO A 223 -29.32 29.35 -52.16
CA PRO A 223 -27.92 29.05 -51.80
C PRO A 223 -27.75 27.77 -50.96
N PHE A 224 -28.77 27.42 -50.18
CA PHE A 224 -28.85 26.23 -49.34
C PHE A 224 -30.19 25.55 -49.61
N GLY A 225 -30.22 24.60 -50.55
CA GLY A 225 -31.40 23.76 -50.78
C GLY A 225 -31.21 22.39 -50.13
N SER A 226 -32.31 21.73 -49.78
CA SER A 226 -32.28 20.34 -49.28
C SER A 226 -31.55 19.41 -50.27
N SER A 227 -30.78 18.48 -49.70
CA SER A 227 -30.05 17.45 -50.45
C SER A 227 -30.96 16.35 -51.03
N CYS A 228 -32.23 16.29 -50.61
CA CYS A 228 -33.16 15.21 -50.93
C CYS A 228 -34.54 15.70 -51.45
N PRO A 229 -35.34 14.80 -52.06
CA PRO A 229 -36.72 15.11 -52.43
C PRO A 229 -37.60 15.36 -51.20
N MET A 230 -37.92 16.63 -50.96
CA MET A 230 -38.68 17.09 -49.79
C MET A 230 -40.21 16.96 -49.95
N VAL A 231 -40.94 16.99 -48.84
CA VAL A 231 -42.42 17.03 -48.79
C VAL A 231 -43.02 18.16 -49.64
N THR A 232 -44.21 17.94 -50.18
CA THR A 232 -44.91 18.93 -51.03
C THR A 232 -45.93 19.78 -50.29
N LYS A 233 -46.35 19.35 -49.10
CA LYS A 233 -47.28 20.03 -48.20
C LYS A 233 -46.70 20.09 -46.78
N LEU A 234 -47.25 20.97 -45.94
CA LEU A 234 -46.77 21.28 -44.58
C LEU A 234 -47.74 20.85 -43.48
N ASP A 235 -48.74 20.01 -43.80
CA ASP A 235 -49.57 19.40 -42.77
C ASP A 235 -48.78 18.34 -41.96
N PRO A 236 -49.12 18.12 -40.68
CA PRO A 236 -48.30 17.30 -39.76
C PRO A 236 -48.06 15.86 -40.22
N ASP A 237 -48.98 15.28 -40.98
CA ASP A 237 -48.90 13.93 -41.53
C ASP A 237 -48.20 13.86 -42.91
N ALA A 238 -47.82 15.00 -43.50
CA ALA A 238 -47.24 15.05 -44.84
C ALA A 238 -45.96 14.20 -45.00
N PRO A 239 -44.99 14.19 -44.05
CA PRO A 239 -43.82 13.33 -44.15
C PRO A 239 -44.17 11.83 -44.21
N MET A 240 -45.13 11.40 -43.38
CA MET A 240 -45.58 10.01 -43.32
C MET A 240 -46.39 9.61 -44.56
N ARG A 241 -47.34 10.46 -44.98
CA ARG A 241 -48.23 10.22 -46.10
C ARG A 241 -47.49 10.23 -47.44
N GLU A 242 -46.55 11.14 -47.63
CA GLU A 242 -45.78 11.27 -48.87
C GLU A 242 -44.51 10.41 -48.88
N ARG A 243 -44.10 9.89 -47.73
CA ARG A 243 -42.83 9.16 -47.52
C ARG A 243 -41.63 9.97 -48.02
N ARG A 244 -41.60 11.25 -47.65
CA ARG A 244 -40.55 12.21 -48.02
C ARG A 244 -40.10 12.96 -46.78
N ASP A 245 -38.84 13.35 -46.78
CA ASP A 245 -38.23 14.07 -45.67
C ASP A 245 -38.56 15.57 -45.70
N LEU A 246 -38.32 16.22 -44.57
CA LEU A 246 -38.27 17.68 -44.44
C LEU A 246 -36.95 18.22 -44.99
N HIS A 247 -36.81 19.54 -45.05
CA HIS A 247 -35.52 20.18 -45.30
C HIS A 247 -34.49 19.69 -44.26
N ASP A 248 -33.25 19.46 -44.66
CA ASP A 248 -32.20 18.87 -43.81
C ASP A 248 -32.04 19.62 -42.47
N MET A 249 -32.01 20.96 -42.51
CA MET A 249 -32.04 21.83 -41.31
C MET A 249 -33.32 21.67 -40.46
N ASP A 250 -34.51 21.62 -41.08
CA ASP A 250 -35.76 21.45 -40.33
C ASP A 250 -35.87 20.05 -39.73
N LYS A 251 -35.28 19.04 -40.39
CA LYS A 251 -35.20 17.67 -39.87
C LYS A 251 -34.29 17.61 -38.64
N GLU A 252 -33.14 18.27 -38.67
CA GLU A 252 -32.26 18.37 -37.50
C GLU A 252 -32.94 19.13 -36.35
N ASP A 253 -33.64 20.22 -36.65
CA ASP A 253 -34.42 20.99 -35.67
C ASP A 253 -35.58 20.17 -35.09
N GLU A 254 -36.24 19.36 -35.93
CA GLU A 254 -37.30 18.42 -35.53
C GLU A 254 -36.75 17.33 -34.59
N ASP A 255 -35.62 16.71 -34.94
CA ASP A 255 -34.96 15.70 -34.11
C ASP A 255 -34.47 16.27 -32.77
N ARG A 256 -34.06 17.55 -32.75
CA ARG A 256 -33.70 18.26 -31.51
C ARG A 256 -34.93 18.56 -30.66
N LEU A 257 -35.97 19.12 -31.26
CA LEU A 257 -37.23 19.41 -30.57
C LEU A 257 -37.86 18.15 -29.98
N LEU A 258 -37.88 17.05 -30.72
CA LEU A 258 -38.44 15.78 -30.26
C LEU A 258 -37.67 15.21 -29.06
N ARG A 259 -36.33 15.32 -29.05
CA ARG A 259 -35.51 14.93 -27.90
C ARG A 259 -35.81 15.77 -26.66
N ASP A 260 -35.95 17.09 -26.82
CA ASP A 260 -36.27 17.99 -25.71
C ASP A 260 -37.69 17.75 -25.18
N VAL A 261 -38.67 17.62 -26.08
CA VAL A 261 -40.07 17.30 -25.72
C VAL A 261 -40.15 15.95 -24.99
N PHE A 262 -39.45 14.93 -25.49
CA PHE A 262 -39.38 13.63 -24.81
C PHE A 262 -38.74 13.74 -23.42
N THR A 263 -37.66 14.53 -23.29
CA THR A 263 -37.01 14.79 -22.00
C THR A 263 -37.97 15.45 -21.00
N GLU A 264 -38.75 16.45 -21.44
CA GLU A 264 -39.77 17.08 -20.58
C GLU A 264 -40.87 16.11 -20.16
N ILE A 265 -41.34 15.25 -21.07
CA ILE A 265 -42.30 14.18 -20.76
C ILE A 265 -41.72 13.23 -19.72
N ARG A 266 -40.45 12.83 -19.90
CA ARG A 266 -39.73 11.94 -18.98
C ARG A 266 -39.46 12.55 -17.61
N CYS A 267 -39.49 13.88 -17.51
CA CYS A 267 -39.44 14.64 -16.26
C CYS A 267 -40.83 14.83 -15.59
N GLY A 268 -41.91 14.35 -16.21
CA GLY A 268 -43.29 14.62 -15.77
C GLY A 268 -43.75 16.07 -16.02
N LEU A 269 -43.01 16.85 -16.82
CA LEU A 269 -43.25 18.28 -17.08
C LEU A 269 -44.03 18.48 -18.38
N LEU A 270 -45.22 17.88 -18.46
CA LEU A 270 -46.06 17.89 -19.66
C LEU A 270 -46.42 19.31 -20.12
N GLU A 271 -46.67 20.23 -19.19
CA GLU A 271 -46.95 21.64 -19.51
C GLU A 271 -45.75 22.34 -20.16
N LYS A 272 -44.51 21.99 -19.78
CA LYS A 272 -43.31 22.53 -20.42
C LYS A 272 -43.11 21.92 -21.81
N ALA A 273 -43.36 20.63 -21.96
CA ALA A 273 -43.33 19.94 -23.26
C ALA A 273 -44.32 20.60 -24.25
N GLN A 274 -45.54 20.90 -23.80
CA GLN A 274 -46.52 21.65 -24.57
C GLN A 274 -46.06 23.06 -24.90
N ALA A 275 -45.51 23.79 -23.93
CA ALA A 275 -44.99 25.14 -24.15
C ALA A 275 -43.86 25.17 -25.20
N LEU A 276 -42.97 24.17 -25.20
CA LEU A 276 -41.94 24.01 -26.24
C LEU A 276 -42.57 23.78 -27.63
N CYS A 277 -43.54 22.87 -27.72
CA CYS A 277 -44.26 22.63 -28.98
C CYS A 277 -44.95 23.90 -29.51
N ILE A 278 -45.60 24.67 -28.62
CA ILE A 278 -46.24 25.94 -28.95
C ILE A 278 -45.21 26.97 -29.42
N HIS A 279 -44.09 27.08 -28.71
CA HIS A 279 -43.00 28.01 -29.03
C HIS A 279 -42.42 27.73 -30.43
N CYS A 280 -42.28 26.46 -30.80
CA CYS A 280 -41.80 26.03 -32.11
C CYS A 280 -42.89 26.05 -33.21
N GLY A 281 -44.09 26.58 -32.92
CA GLY A 281 -45.19 26.69 -33.89
C GLY A 281 -45.91 25.36 -34.20
N GLN A 282 -45.68 24.32 -33.40
CA GLN A 282 -46.25 22.97 -33.56
C GLN A 282 -47.47 22.76 -32.65
N TYR A 283 -48.51 23.57 -32.87
CA TYR A 283 -49.74 23.54 -32.07
C TYR A 283 -50.47 22.19 -32.11
N TRP A 284 -50.34 21.43 -33.20
CA TRP A 284 -50.93 20.10 -33.31
C TRP A 284 -50.33 19.12 -32.29
N ARG A 285 -49.01 19.16 -32.09
CA ARG A 285 -48.33 18.29 -31.12
C ARG A 285 -48.67 18.70 -29.70
N ALA A 286 -48.75 20.00 -29.43
CA ALA A 286 -49.25 20.51 -28.16
C ALA A 286 -50.68 20.02 -27.87
N ALA A 287 -51.55 19.99 -28.89
CA ALA A 287 -52.91 19.47 -28.76
C ALA A 287 -52.92 17.94 -28.53
N THR A 288 -52.05 17.17 -29.18
CA THR A 288 -51.87 15.73 -28.88
C THR A 288 -51.44 15.52 -27.43
N LEU A 289 -50.52 16.36 -26.94
CA LEU A 289 -50.07 16.37 -25.55
C LEU A 289 -51.11 16.92 -24.56
N GLU A 290 -52.32 17.32 -24.95
CA GLU A 290 -53.44 17.57 -24.01
C GLU A 290 -54.24 16.29 -23.75
N GLY A 291 -54.12 15.27 -24.60
CA GLY A 291 -54.89 14.03 -24.51
C GLY A 291 -54.57 13.13 -23.31
N TRP A 292 -53.57 13.46 -22.49
CA TRP A 292 -53.24 12.70 -21.27
C TRP A 292 -54.24 12.89 -20.13
N ARG A 293 -55.03 13.96 -20.15
CA ARG A 293 -55.99 14.26 -19.09
C ARG A 293 -57.26 13.42 -19.29
N PRO A 294 -57.66 12.58 -18.32
CA PRO A 294 -58.91 11.84 -18.40
C PRO A 294 -60.10 12.78 -18.58
N PHE A 295 -61.10 12.36 -19.37
CA PHE A 295 -62.25 13.20 -19.66
C PHE A 295 -62.97 13.65 -18.38
N HIS A 296 -63.24 14.96 -18.26
CA HIS A 296 -63.99 15.56 -17.14
C HIS A 296 -65.00 16.57 -17.69
N ASP A 297 -66.29 16.33 -17.46
CA ASP A 297 -67.38 17.18 -17.92
C ASP A 297 -68.47 17.35 -16.84
N PRO A 298 -68.84 18.59 -16.43
CA PRO A 298 -70.02 18.85 -15.61
C PRO A 298 -71.37 18.68 -16.32
N ASN A 299 -71.42 18.51 -17.64
CA ASN A 299 -72.62 18.21 -18.44
C ASN A 299 -72.21 17.58 -19.80
N TYR A 300 -71.99 16.25 -19.83
CA TYR A 300 -71.73 15.36 -21.00
C TYR A 300 -72.34 15.84 -22.35
N SER A 301 -71.79 15.66 -23.56
CA SER A 301 -70.79 14.74 -24.15
C SER A 301 -70.47 15.18 -25.61
N SER A 302 -69.28 14.90 -26.16
CA SER A 302 -69.08 14.37 -27.54
C SER A 302 -67.61 14.09 -27.91
N VAL A 303 -67.41 12.97 -28.61
CA VAL A 303 -66.18 12.33 -29.11
C VAL A 303 -65.51 13.10 -30.27
N SER A 304 -64.19 12.97 -30.41
CA SER A 304 -63.49 13.01 -31.70
C SER A 304 -62.30 12.04 -31.73
N GLU A 305 -62.13 11.43 -32.90
CA GLU A 305 -61.32 10.26 -33.26
C GLU A 305 -59.82 10.56 -33.44
N ASP A 306 -59.06 9.45 -33.45
CA ASP A 306 -57.68 9.23 -33.89
C ASP A 306 -56.55 9.29 -32.86
N GLY A 307 -56.01 8.11 -32.56
CA GLY A 307 -54.75 7.87 -31.86
C GLY A 307 -54.57 6.40 -31.51
N GLU A 308 -53.94 5.62 -32.41
CA GLU A 308 -53.42 4.29 -32.04
C GLU A 308 -52.25 4.48 -31.07
N LEU A 309 -52.42 4.06 -29.81
CA LEU A 309 -51.33 4.00 -28.83
C LEU A 309 -50.37 2.88 -29.24
N LEU A 310 -49.12 3.23 -29.52
CA LEU A 310 -48.10 2.28 -29.95
C LEU A 310 -47.54 1.45 -28.78
N PRO A 311 -47.08 0.21 -29.02
CA PRO A 311 -46.68 -0.75 -28.00
C PRO A 311 -45.41 -0.34 -27.22
N LEU A 312 -45.19 -1.01 -26.09
CA LEU A 312 -43.97 -0.99 -25.26
C LEU A 312 -42.66 -1.02 -26.07
N GLU A 313 -42.65 -1.71 -27.22
CA GLU A 313 -41.50 -1.81 -28.13
C GLU A 313 -41.00 -0.43 -28.60
N ALA A 314 -41.90 0.49 -28.96
CA ALA A 314 -41.54 1.83 -29.43
C ALA A 314 -40.95 2.70 -28.31
N LEU A 315 -41.35 2.48 -27.06
CA LEU A 315 -40.82 3.21 -25.91
C LEU A 315 -39.41 2.72 -25.54
N THR A 316 -39.20 1.41 -25.61
CA THR A 316 -37.90 0.78 -25.32
C THR A 316 -36.81 1.13 -26.32
N GLU A 317 -37.14 1.52 -27.57
CA GLU A 317 -36.15 1.97 -28.55
C GLU A 317 -35.52 3.34 -28.22
N VAL A 318 -36.19 4.13 -27.37
CA VAL A 318 -35.77 5.50 -27.01
C VAL A 318 -35.16 5.55 -25.59
N CYS A 319 -35.34 4.49 -24.80
CA CYS A 319 -34.76 4.37 -23.45
C CYS A 319 -33.26 4.05 -23.52
N ALA A 320 -32.45 4.67 -22.64
CA ALA A 320 -31.00 4.47 -22.62
C ALA A 320 -30.48 3.95 -21.27
N THR A 321 -31.10 4.36 -20.17
CA THR A 321 -30.67 4.04 -18.79
C THR A 321 -31.58 3.02 -18.13
N TRP A 322 -31.09 2.33 -17.10
CA TRP A 322 -31.92 1.42 -16.31
C TRP A 322 -33.19 2.08 -15.76
N GLU A 323 -33.10 3.34 -15.33
CA GLU A 323 -34.22 4.16 -14.86
C GLU A 323 -35.24 4.44 -15.96
N ASP A 324 -34.81 4.61 -17.21
CA ASP A 324 -35.72 4.84 -18.35
C ASP A 324 -36.51 3.60 -18.70
N TYR A 325 -35.84 2.44 -18.74
CA TYR A 325 -36.54 1.17 -18.98
C TYR A 325 -37.52 0.89 -17.84
N LEU A 326 -37.12 1.04 -16.57
CA LEU A 326 -38.03 0.82 -15.44
C LEU A 326 -39.24 1.76 -15.50
N TRP A 327 -39.04 3.04 -15.84
CA TRP A 327 -40.12 4.00 -16.03
C TRP A 327 -41.07 3.56 -17.14
N ALA A 328 -40.53 3.14 -18.30
CA ALA A 328 -41.30 2.67 -19.44
C ALA A 328 -42.17 1.44 -19.10
N TYR A 329 -41.58 0.43 -18.48
CA TYR A 329 -42.31 -0.78 -18.09
C TYR A 329 -43.42 -0.46 -17.07
N LEU A 330 -43.12 0.30 -16.02
CA LEU A 330 -44.11 0.65 -14.98
C LEU A 330 -45.21 1.57 -15.51
N LYS A 331 -44.89 2.52 -16.40
CA LYS A 331 -45.87 3.39 -17.03
C LYS A 331 -46.89 2.57 -17.83
N VAL A 332 -46.42 1.63 -18.63
CA VAL A 332 -47.28 0.70 -19.38
C VAL A 332 -48.13 -0.16 -18.44
N GLN A 333 -47.60 -0.59 -17.29
CA GLN A 333 -48.41 -1.32 -16.31
C GLN A 333 -49.54 -0.45 -15.74
N VAL A 334 -49.25 0.80 -15.36
CA VAL A 334 -50.29 1.74 -14.88
C VAL A 334 -51.33 1.97 -15.97
N ASP A 335 -50.91 2.20 -17.21
CA ASP A 335 -51.82 2.44 -18.34
C ASP A 335 -52.75 1.24 -18.59
N ILE A 336 -52.23 0.01 -18.58
CA ILE A 336 -53.03 -1.21 -18.74
C ILE A 336 -54.05 -1.35 -17.59
N LEU A 337 -53.66 -1.06 -16.36
CA LEU A 337 -54.53 -1.16 -15.18
C LEU A 337 -55.66 -0.13 -15.24
N VAL A 338 -55.32 1.12 -15.60
CA VAL A 338 -56.26 2.23 -15.77
C VAL A 338 -57.24 1.94 -16.92
N GLU A 339 -56.74 1.57 -18.10
CA GLU A 339 -57.57 1.29 -19.28
C GLU A 339 -58.53 0.11 -19.03
N ARG A 340 -58.06 -0.92 -18.33
CA ARG A 340 -58.90 -2.05 -17.91
C ARG A 340 -60.03 -1.62 -16.98
N GLU A 341 -59.75 -0.73 -16.02
CA GLU A 341 -60.75 -0.26 -15.06
C GLU A 341 -61.76 0.70 -15.69
N ILE A 342 -61.32 1.54 -16.63
CA ILE A 342 -62.21 2.41 -17.41
C ILE A 342 -63.17 1.56 -18.26
N ARG A 343 -62.63 0.58 -19.01
CA ARG A 343 -63.45 -0.31 -19.87
C ARG A 343 -64.38 -1.24 -19.09
N SER A 344 -64.03 -1.61 -17.85
CA SER A 344 -64.90 -2.43 -16.99
C SER A 344 -66.04 -1.62 -16.37
N SER A 345 -65.79 -0.35 -16.06
CA SER A 345 -66.72 0.54 -15.35
C SER A 345 -67.66 1.32 -16.27
N LEU A 346 -67.26 1.60 -17.51
CA LEU A 346 -68.06 2.36 -18.47
C LEU A 346 -68.66 1.46 -19.55
N SER A 347 -69.98 1.55 -19.73
CA SER A 347 -70.71 0.88 -20.81
C SER A 347 -70.64 1.69 -22.12
N GLN A 348 -69.44 2.05 -22.56
CA GLN A 348 -69.18 2.73 -23.83
C GLN A 348 -68.60 1.75 -24.87
N SER A 349 -68.88 1.98 -26.15
CA SER A 349 -68.32 1.18 -27.24
C SER A 349 -66.89 1.65 -27.56
N TYR A 350 -65.89 1.02 -26.96
CA TYR A 350 -64.49 1.27 -27.25
C TYR A 350 -64.01 0.44 -28.46
N GLN A 351 -63.05 0.96 -29.23
CA GLN A 351 -62.35 0.18 -30.26
C GLN A 351 -61.56 -0.96 -29.59
N PRO A 352 -61.49 -2.16 -30.21
CA PRO A 352 -60.69 -3.25 -29.68
C PRO A 352 -59.20 -2.90 -29.77
N MET A 353 -58.51 -2.91 -28.63
CA MET A 353 -57.05 -2.75 -28.60
C MET A 353 -56.37 -3.99 -29.17
N PRO A 354 -55.16 -3.87 -29.75
CA PRO A 354 -54.36 -5.02 -30.18
C PRO A 354 -54.14 -6.02 -29.05
N ASP A 355 -54.16 -7.32 -29.36
CA ASP A 355 -53.95 -8.38 -28.35
C ASP A 355 -52.59 -8.26 -27.62
N GLU A 356 -51.58 -7.71 -28.30
CA GLU A 356 -50.25 -7.47 -27.74
C GLU A 356 -50.26 -6.47 -26.59
N TYR A 357 -51.13 -5.46 -26.64
CA TYR A 357 -51.26 -4.46 -25.58
C TYR A 357 -51.63 -5.10 -24.23
N TRP A 358 -52.60 -6.01 -24.23
CA TRP A 358 -53.04 -6.71 -23.01
C TRP A 358 -52.06 -7.79 -22.55
N LYS A 359 -51.32 -8.40 -23.48
CA LYS A 359 -50.29 -9.41 -23.18
C LYS A 359 -49.07 -8.82 -22.48
N ASN A 360 -48.83 -7.52 -22.62
CA ASN A 360 -47.73 -6.82 -21.95
C ASN A 360 -47.97 -6.57 -20.45
N LYS A 361 -49.08 -7.06 -19.89
CA LYS A 361 -49.29 -6.99 -18.44
C LYS A 361 -48.27 -7.89 -17.73
N MET A 362 -47.49 -7.28 -16.84
CA MET A 362 -46.43 -7.92 -16.08
C MET A 362 -46.53 -7.56 -14.60
N ASP A 363 -46.08 -8.44 -13.72
CA ASP A 363 -45.86 -8.09 -12.31
C ASP A 363 -44.48 -7.46 -12.07
N LEU A 364 -44.22 -6.96 -10.86
CA LEU A 364 -42.93 -6.35 -10.52
C LEU A 364 -41.76 -7.33 -10.65
N GLU A 365 -41.95 -8.61 -10.36
CA GLU A 365 -40.87 -9.61 -10.46
C GLU A 365 -40.50 -9.88 -11.91
N GLU A 366 -41.49 -10.01 -12.77
CA GLU A 366 -41.34 -10.14 -14.22
C GLU A 366 -40.67 -8.91 -14.81
N VAL A 367 -41.07 -7.69 -14.42
CA VAL A 367 -40.45 -6.43 -14.88
C VAL A 367 -38.95 -6.41 -14.54
N PHE A 368 -38.57 -6.70 -13.30
CA PHE A 368 -37.14 -6.72 -12.93
C PHE A 368 -36.37 -7.89 -13.54
N THR A 369 -37.04 -9.00 -13.86
CA THR A 369 -36.44 -10.14 -14.58
C THR A 369 -36.13 -9.75 -16.02
N GLU A 370 -37.06 -9.10 -16.72
CA GLU A 370 -36.84 -8.57 -18.07
C GLU A 370 -35.78 -7.47 -18.10
N LEU A 371 -35.73 -6.58 -17.10
CA LEU A 371 -34.65 -5.59 -16.98
C LEU A 371 -33.27 -6.24 -16.83
N SER A 372 -33.20 -7.33 -16.07
CA SER A 372 -31.96 -8.10 -15.88
C SER A 372 -31.56 -8.89 -17.15
N ALA A 373 -32.54 -9.24 -17.99
CA ALA A 373 -32.38 -9.94 -19.27
C ALA A 373 -32.39 -9.02 -20.49
N CYS A 374 -32.38 -7.69 -20.28
CA CYS A 374 -32.55 -6.70 -21.34
C CYS A 374 -31.52 -6.88 -22.47
N LYS A 375 -31.91 -6.55 -23.71
CA LYS A 375 -31.04 -6.64 -24.90
C LYS A 375 -29.80 -5.76 -24.75
N ASP A 376 -29.95 -4.59 -24.12
CA ASP A 376 -28.88 -3.62 -23.93
C ASP A 376 -27.89 -4.02 -22.84
N SER A 377 -26.60 -4.05 -23.21
CA SER A 377 -25.56 -4.48 -22.29
C SER A 377 -25.34 -3.50 -21.13
N ASN A 378 -25.59 -2.20 -21.35
CA ASN A 378 -25.41 -1.20 -20.29
C ASN A 378 -26.44 -1.40 -19.17
N VAL A 379 -27.72 -1.57 -19.53
CA VAL A 379 -28.81 -1.79 -18.58
C VAL A 379 -28.57 -3.05 -17.73
N ARG A 380 -28.05 -4.13 -18.33
CA ARG A 380 -27.69 -5.35 -17.59
C ARG A 380 -26.55 -5.14 -16.60
N VAL A 381 -25.61 -4.24 -16.88
CA VAL A 381 -24.52 -3.89 -15.96
C VAL A 381 -25.04 -2.98 -14.84
N GLU A 382 -25.89 -2.01 -15.18
CA GLU A 382 -26.55 -1.13 -14.22
C GLU A 382 -27.45 -1.92 -13.25
N ALA A 383 -28.26 -2.86 -13.74
CA ALA A 383 -29.10 -3.71 -12.90
C ALA A 383 -28.33 -4.52 -11.83
N LYS A 384 -27.02 -4.75 -12.04
CA LYS A 384 -26.13 -5.45 -11.10
C LYS A 384 -25.44 -4.54 -10.11
N LYS A 385 -25.54 -3.21 -10.25
CA LYS A 385 -24.91 -2.28 -9.30
C LYS A 385 -25.61 -2.40 -7.94
N PRO A 386 -24.87 -2.33 -6.82
CA PRO A 386 -25.44 -2.51 -5.48
C PRO A 386 -26.60 -1.55 -5.18
N ILE A 387 -26.51 -0.28 -5.59
CA ILE A 387 -27.56 0.73 -5.36
C ILE A 387 -28.89 0.35 -6.05
N HIS A 388 -28.85 -0.21 -7.26
CA HIS A 388 -30.06 -0.63 -7.98
C HIS A 388 -30.62 -1.94 -7.45
N ILE A 389 -29.77 -2.83 -6.91
CA ILE A 389 -30.23 -4.01 -6.17
C ILE A 389 -30.99 -3.58 -4.90
N VAL A 390 -30.45 -2.60 -4.16
CA VAL A 390 -31.14 -2.01 -3.00
C VAL A 390 -32.49 -1.42 -3.41
N GLN A 391 -32.53 -0.59 -4.45
CA GLN A 391 -33.78 0.01 -4.97
C GLN A 391 -34.79 -1.06 -5.42
N LYS A 392 -34.35 -2.07 -6.18
CA LYS A 392 -35.19 -3.20 -6.61
C LYS A 392 -35.84 -3.90 -5.43
N LEU A 393 -35.06 -4.28 -4.42
CA LEU A 393 -35.55 -5.04 -3.27
C LEU A 393 -36.48 -4.20 -2.37
N ILE A 394 -36.24 -2.88 -2.27
CA ILE A 394 -37.14 -1.94 -1.60
C ILE A 394 -38.48 -1.83 -2.35
N ILE A 395 -38.45 -1.69 -3.68
CA ILE A 395 -39.66 -1.62 -4.52
C ILE A 395 -40.48 -2.90 -4.39
N GLN A 396 -39.82 -4.06 -4.44
CA GLN A 396 -40.46 -5.38 -4.27
C GLN A 396 -40.88 -5.70 -2.81
N ASP A 397 -40.56 -4.83 -1.84
CA ASP A 397 -40.78 -5.02 -0.39
C ASP A 397 -40.09 -6.28 0.19
N LYS A 398 -38.98 -6.70 -0.41
CA LYS A 398 -38.21 -7.90 -0.03
C LYS A 398 -37.08 -7.58 0.94
N ILE A 399 -37.43 -7.05 2.11
CA ILE A 399 -36.46 -6.56 3.11
C ILE A 399 -35.57 -7.68 3.69
N SER A 400 -36.11 -8.90 3.80
CA SER A 400 -35.31 -10.05 4.28
C SER A 400 -34.22 -10.47 3.29
N GLU A 401 -34.47 -10.35 1.98
CA GLU A 401 -33.47 -10.63 0.93
C GLU A 401 -32.46 -9.49 0.86
N LEU A 402 -32.91 -8.23 1.04
CA LEU A 402 -32.05 -7.06 1.13
C LEU A 402 -30.99 -7.21 2.24
N LEU A 403 -31.38 -7.63 3.44
CA LEU A 403 -30.46 -7.82 4.55
C LEU A 403 -29.43 -8.93 4.27
N ASP A 404 -29.81 -10.01 3.56
CA ASP A 404 -28.87 -11.08 3.19
C ASP A 404 -27.84 -10.57 2.17
N GLU A 405 -28.27 -9.83 1.15
CA GLU A 405 -27.37 -9.22 0.16
C GLU A 405 -26.39 -8.23 0.81
N MET A 406 -26.88 -7.41 1.75
CA MET A 406 -26.03 -6.51 2.53
C MET A 406 -24.96 -7.26 3.35
N GLU A 407 -25.34 -8.37 3.98
CA GLU A 407 -24.40 -9.23 4.72
C GLU A 407 -23.34 -9.84 3.79
N VAL A 408 -23.74 -10.31 2.59
CA VAL A 408 -22.82 -10.84 1.58
C VAL A 408 -21.82 -9.79 1.11
N TRP A 409 -22.27 -8.56 0.83
CA TRP A 409 -21.39 -7.47 0.39
C TRP A 409 -20.36 -7.06 1.45
N VAL A 410 -20.73 -7.18 2.73
CA VAL A 410 -19.85 -6.87 3.86
C VAL A 410 -18.86 -8.00 4.15
N LYS A 411 -19.30 -9.27 4.02
CA LYS A 411 -18.48 -10.46 4.30
C LYS A 411 -17.59 -10.90 3.14
N GLY A 412 -17.87 -10.46 1.90
CA GLY A 412 -17.21 -10.88 0.65
C GLY A 412 -15.70 -10.57 0.52
N LYS A 413 -14.99 -10.29 1.61
CA LYS A 413 -13.53 -10.11 1.65
C LYS A 413 -12.73 -11.39 1.30
N ASP A 414 -13.34 -12.57 1.32
CA ASP A 414 -12.65 -13.87 1.26
C ASP A 414 -12.88 -14.68 -0.04
N THR A 415 -13.09 -14.05 -1.20
CA THR A 415 -13.00 -14.79 -2.47
C THR A 415 -11.61 -14.67 -3.06
N SER A 416 -10.71 -15.56 -2.61
CA SER A 416 -9.42 -15.84 -3.23
C SER A 416 -9.63 -16.46 -4.62
N VAL A 417 -9.92 -15.66 -5.64
CA VAL A 417 -9.75 -16.06 -7.03
C VAL A 417 -9.18 -14.89 -7.80
N THR A 418 -7.92 -15.07 -8.20
CA THR A 418 -7.24 -14.30 -9.24
C THR A 418 -8.06 -14.29 -10.51
N ASP A 419 -8.58 -13.14 -10.93
CA ASP A 419 -8.50 -12.77 -12.34
C ASP A 419 -8.48 -11.25 -12.52
N SER A 420 -7.77 -10.90 -13.57
CA SER A 420 -7.23 -9.62 -13.98
C SER A 420 -8.22 -8.48 -14.24
N MET A 421 -7.71 -7.26 -14.01
CA MET A 421 -8.07 -5.99 -14.66
C MET A 421 -9.26 -5.15 -14.14
N LEU A 422 -9.57 -5.19 -12.84
CA LEU A 422 -10.15 -4.05 -12.10
C LEU A 422 -9.58 -4.04 -10.68
N ASP A 423 -8.43 -3.38 -10.52
CA ASP A 423 -7.76 -3.19 -9.25
C ASP A 423 -8.48 -2.09 -8.46
N GLN A 424 -9.58 -2.44 -7.76
CA GLN A 424 -10.21 -1.64 -6.71
C GLN A 424 -10.87 -2.59 -5.69
N GLY A 425 -10.17 -2.81 -4.58
CA GLY A 425 -10.65 -3.61 -3.46
C GLY A 425 -11.93 -3.06 -2.81
N ASN A 426 -12.67 -3.97 -2.19
CA ASN A 426 -13.85 -3.75 -1.36
C ASN A 426 -15.06 -3.14 -2.11
N ILE A 427 -16.05 -3.98 -2.46
CA ILE A 427 -17.36 -3.57 -3.00
C ILE A 427 -18.00 -2.47 -2.13
N CYS A 428 -17.74 -2.53 -0.82
CA CYS A 428 -18.22 -1.58 0.17
C CYS A 428 -17.20 -0.46 0.45
N ASN A 429 -17.33 0.67 -0.25
CA ASN A 429 -16.62 1.89 0.12
C ASN A 429 -17.21 2.52 1.42
N PRO A 430 -16.50 3.42 2.11
CA PRO A 430 -16.98 4.03 3.36
C PRO A 430 -18.34 4.74 3.25
N HIS A 431 -18.60 5.42 2.13
CA HIS A 431 -19.86 6.12 1.91
C HIS A 431 -21.04 5.15 1.69
N PHE A 432 -20.79 4.00 1.06
CA PHE A 432 -21.78 2.95 0.87
C PHE A 432 -22.07 2.25 2.19
N LEU A 433 -21.06 1.96 3.01
CA LEU A 433 -21.28 1.42 4.36
C LEU A 433 -22.05 2.40 5.25
N ARG A 434 -21.79 3.71 5.14
CA ARG A 434 -22.63 4.74 5.79
C ARG A 434 -24.07 4.58 5.32
N PHE A 435 -24.32 4.63 4.01
CA PHE A 435 -25.67 4.50 3.45
C PHE A 435 -26.37 3.23 3.95
N LEU A 436 -25.74 2.06 3.82
CA LEU A 436 -26.29 0.77 4.25
C LEU A 436 -26.62 0.75 5.74
N SER A 437 -25.72 1.28 6.59
CA SER A 437 -25.94 1.36 8.04
C SER A 437 -27.14 2.22 8.40
N HIS A 438 -27.33 3.34 7.70
CA HIS A 438 -28.48 4.21 7.93
C HIS A 438 -29.79 3.59 7.42
N VAL A 439 -29.74 2.79 6.34
CA VAL A 439 -30.90 2.00 5.90
C VAL A 439 -31.26 0.98 6.97
N VAL A 440 -30.28 0.24 7.51
CA VAL A 440 -30.51 -0.72 8.61
C VAL A 440 -31.10 -0.04 9.84
N LEU A 441 -30.56 1.11 10.26
CA LEU A 441 -31.07 1.86 11.41
C LEU A 441 -32.51 2.35 11.16
N PHE A 442 -32.82 2.85 9.96
CA PHE A 442 -34.17 3.23 9.58
C PHE A 442 -35.13 2.03 9.63
N LEU A 443 -34.74 0.89 9.03
CA LEU A 443 -35.53 -0.35 9.05
C LEU A 443 -35.77 -0.86 10.49
N ARG A 444 -34.81 -0.66 11.40
CA ARG A 444 -34.95 -0.99 12.83
C ARG A 444 -35.94 -0.05 13.52
N VAL A 445 -35.90 1.24 13.23
CA VAL A 445 -36.85 2.24 13.78
C VAL A 445 -38.30 1.95 13.38
N ILE A 446 -38.54 1.53 12.12
CA ILE A 446 -39.88 1.18 11.64
C ILE A 446 -40.30 -0.27 12.00
N GLY A 447 -39.42 -1.06 12.64
CA GLY A 447 -39.72 -2.41 13.09
C GLY A 447 -39.72 -3.49 11.99
N LEU A 448 -39.11 -3.23 10.83
CA LEU A 448 -39.00 -4.17 9.70
C LEU A 448 -37.65 -4.91 9.63
N CYS A 449 -36.78 -4.69 10.62
CA CYS A 449 -35.51 -5.40 10.76
C CYS A 449 -35.74 -6.79 11.39
N HIS A 450 -36.05 -7.80 10.56
CA HIS A 450 -36.29 -9.17 11.05
C HIS A 450 -35.02 -10.02 11.22
N LYS A 451 -33.93 -9.65 10.55
CA LYS A 451 -32.63 -10.37 10.59
C LYS A 451 -31.56 -9.54 11.30
N GLU A 452 -31.64 -9.49 12.62
CA GLU A 452 -30.73 -8.71 13.47
C GLU A 452 -29.25 -9.09 13.29
N HIS A 453 -28.94 -10.35 13.02
CA HIS A 453 -27.56 -10.79 12.76
C HIS A 453 -26.95 -10.12 11.52
N ALA A 454 -27.69 -10.10 10.40
CA ALA A 454 -27.25 -9.45 9.17
C ALA A 454 -27.11 -7.93 9.34
N ALA A 455 -28.07 -7.31 10.04
CA ALA A 455 -28.04 -5.90 10.41
C ALA A 455 -26.80 -5.53 11.26
N ASN A 456 -26.49 -6.34 12.27
CA ASN A 456 -25.34 -6.12 13.14
C ASN A 456 -24.02 -6.29 12.39
N ALA A 457 -23.92 -7.24 11.44
CA ALA A 457 -22.73 -7.40 10.61
C ALA A 457 -22.43 -6.14 9.76
N VAL A 458 -23.46 -5.50 9.22
CA VAL A 458 -23.32 -4.23 8.47
C VAL A 458 -22.86 -3.10 9.40
N LEU A 459 -23.48 -2.96 10.57
CA LEU A 459 -23.12 -1.95 11.56
C LEU A 459 -21.70 -2.16 12.11
N GLU A 460 -21.29 -3.39 12.39
CA GLU A 460 -19.92 -3.75 12.81
C GLU A 460 -18.89 -3.33 11.76
N ALA A 461 -19.14 -3.62 10.48
CA ALA A 461 -18.24 -3.23 9.41
C ALA A 461 -18.14 -1.72 9.25
N TYR A 462 -19.25 -1.00 9.45
CA TYR A 462 -19.24 0.45 9.46
C TYR A 462 -18.48 1.03 10.65
N VAL A 463 -18.67 0.49 11.86
CA VAL A 463 -17.90 0.86 13.06
C VAL A 463 -16.40 0.68 12.81
N LYS A 464 -15.96 -0.42 12.21
CA LYS A 464 -14.54 -0.63 11.87
C LYS A 464 -13.99 0.44 10.93
N VAL A 465 -14.80 0.95 10.00
CA VAL A 465 -14.43 2.09 9.16
C VAL A 465 -14.34 3.38 9.99
N LEU A 466 -15.28 3.62 10.89
CA LEU A 466 -15.28 4.80 11.78
C LEU A 466 -14.08 4.81 12.74
N ILE A 467 -13.65 3.65 13.24
CA ILE A 467 -12.42 3.48 14.03
C ILE A 467 -11.21 3.99 13.24
N GLY A 468 -11.14 3.68 11.95
CA GLY A 468 -10.10 4.19 11.05
C GLY A 468 -10.16 5.72 10.84
N ILE A 469 -11.36 6.31 10.85
CA ILE A 469 -11.57 7.77 10.75
C ILE A 469 -11.15 8.49 12.04
N ARG A 470 -11.11 7.79 13.19
CA ARG A 470 -10.73 8.29 14.51
C ARG A 470 -11.60 9.44 15.05
N GLU A 471 -12.91 9.37 14.79
CA GLU A 471 -13.88 10.34 15.32
C GLU A 471 -14.67 9.74 16.51
N PRO A 472 -14.39 10.13 17.77
CA PRO A 472 -14.91 9.44 18.96
C PRO A 472 -16.43 9.46 19.09
N GLN A 473 -17.07 10.56 18.70
CA GLN A 473 -18.52 10.73 18.79
C GLN A 473 -19.26 9.75 17.85
N LEU A 474 -18.74 9.58 16.63
CA LEU A 474 -19.30 8.65 15.66
C LEU A 474 -19.15 7.22 16.18
N VAL A 475 -17.95 6.81 16.57
CA VAL A 475 -17.68 5.46 17.07
C VAL A 475 -18.58 5.13 18.26
N ALA A 476 -18.67 6.01 19.26
CA ALA A 476 -19.46 5.77 20.46
C ALA A 476 -20.95 5.51 20.16
N TYR A 477 -21.57 6.34 19.30
CA TYR A 477 -22.99 6.19 18.97
C TYR A 477 -23.27 4.92 18.15
N TYR A 478 -22.51 4.63 17.09
CA TYR A 478 -22.80 3.44 16.28
C TYR A 478 -22.48 2.15 17.03
N VAL A 479 -21.46 2.15 17.89
CA VAL A 479 -21.17 1.02 18.78
C VAL A 479 -22.35 0.78 19.73
N SER A 480 -22.96 1.82 20.30
CA SER A 480 -24.11 1.64 21.21
C SER A 480 -25.35 1.02 20.54
N THR A 481 -25.41 0.99 19.21
CA THR A 481 -26.49 0.32 18.46
C THR A 481 -26.29 -1.19 18.26
N LEU A 482 -25.13 -1.73 18.65
CA LEU A 482 -24.78 -3.15 18.54
C LEU A 482 -25.10 -3.93 19.83
N PRO A 483 -25.08 -5.28 19.81
CA PRO A 483 -25.18 -6.10 21.01
C PRO A 483 -24.08 -5.82 22.04
N GLN A 484 -24.35 -6.08 23.32
CA GLN A 484 -23.44 -5.75 24.43
C GLN A 484 -22.05 -6.43 24.31
N GLU A 485 -21.97 -7.64 23.76
CA GLU A 485 -20.70 -8.35 23.57
C GLU A 485 -19.82 -7.62 22.54
N ASP A 486 -20.41 -7.19 21.42
CA ASP A 486 -19.73 -6.48 20.34
C ASP A 486 -19.36 -5.04 20.76
N GLN A 487 -20.20 -4.41 21.59
CA GLN A 487 -19.94 -3.08 22.15
C GLN A 487 -18.59 -3.01 22.86
N VAL A 488 -18.35 -3.96 23.76
CA VAL A 488 -17.11 -4.03 24.54
C VAL A 488 -15.92 -4.31 23.63
N ALA A 489 -16.04 -5.30 22.74
CA ALA A 489 -14.94 -5.72 21.89
C ALA A 489 -14.48 -4.60 20.92
N LEU A 490 -15.42 -3.98 20.21
CA LEU A 490 -15.12 -2.96 19.19
C LEU A 490 -14.65 -1.64 19.80
N TYR A 491 -15.26 -1.21 20.90
CA TYR A 491 -14.81 0.02 21.57
C TYR A 491 -13.46 -0.18 22.27
N ALA A 492 -13.18 -1.39 22.79
CA ALA A 492 -11.86 -1.72 23.30
C ALA A 492 -10.80 -1.78 22.19
N GLU A 493 -11.15 -2.24 20.98
CA GLU A 493 -10.29 -2.14 19.78
C GLU A 493 -9.95 -0.68 19.46
N PHE A 494 -10.96 0.20 19.44
CA PHE A 494 -10.77 1.63 19.22
C PHE A 494 -9.81 2.29 20.23
N LEU A 495 -9.97 2.00 21.52
CA LEU A 495 -9.17 2.59 22.59
C LEU A 495 -7.71 2.09 22.65
N GLN A 496 -7.40 0.93 22.06
CA GLN A 496 -6.03 0.38 22.06
C GLN A 496 -5.04 1.27 21.29
N ASP A 497 -5.49 1.93 20.23
CA ASP A 497 -4.66 2.73 19.34
C ASP A 497 -4.54 4.21 19.77
N ILE A 498 -5.09 4.58 20.93
CA ILE A 498 -5.10 5.95 21.46
C ILE A 498 -4.04 6.13 22.54
N SER A 499 -2.93 6.78 22.15
CA SER A 499 -1.79 7.06 23.03
C SER A 499 -1.95 8.34 23.87
N GLU A 500 -2.58 9.39 23.31
CA GLU A 500 -2.67 10.72 23.92
C GLU A 500 -3.69 10.74 25.09
N PRO A 501 -3.34 11.25 26.27
CA PRO A 501 -4.20 11.20 27.46
C PRO A 501 -5.47 12.05 27.31
N ARG A 502 -5.40 13.20 26.64
CA ARG A 502 -6.56 14.08 26.41
C ARG A 502 -7.56 13.48 25.44
N GLU A 503 -7.06 12.81 24.40
CA GLU A 503 -7.90 12.11 23.42
C GLU A 503 -8.60 10.91 24.07
N ARG A 504 -7.87 10.16 24.91
CA ARG A 504 -8.44 9.06 25.70
C ARG A 504 -9.55 9.54 26.62
N GLU A 505 -9.35 10.64 27.35
CA GLU A 505 -10.37 11.25 28.21
C GLU A 505 -11.61 11.63 27.39
N ASN A 506 -11.43 12.28 26.24
CA ASN A 506 -12.54 12.62 25.34
C ASN A 506 -13.30 11.38 24.83
N CYS A 507 -12.62 10.30 24.48
CA CYS A 507 -13.27 9.06 24.06
C CYS A 507 -14.10 8.45 25.19
N LEU A 508 -13.57 8.40 26.41
CA LEU A 508 -14.30 7.88 27.56
C LEU A 508 -15.54 8.71 27.89
N LEU A 509 -15.46 10.04 27.76
CA LEU A 509 -16.62 10.93 27.90
C LEU A 509 -17.69 10.64 26.84
N MET A 510 -17.30 10.49 25.58
CA MET A 510 -18.26 10.15 24.51
C MET A 510 -18.87 8.76 24.70
N ALA A 511 -18.11 7.80 25.24
CA ALA A 511 -18.62 6.46 25.58
C ALA A 511 -19.67 6.53 26.70
N GLU A 512 -19.43 7.36 27.72
CA GLU A 512 -20.37 7.60 28.81
C GLU A 512 -21.65 8.28 28.30
N ASP A 513 -21.53 9.30 27.46
CA ASP A 513 -22.67 10.00 26.84
C ASP A 513 -23.52 9.06 25.95
N ALA A 514 -22.88 8.09 25.29
CA ALA A 514 -23.56 7.07 24.48
C ALA A 514 -24.14 5.89 25.32
N GLY A 515 -23.89 5.86 26.63
CA GLY A 515 -24.38 4.81 27.54
C GLY A 515 -23.63 3.48 27.47
N LEU A 516 -22.36 3.48 27.00
CA LEU A 516 -21.51 2.28 26.96
C LEU A 516 -20.96 1.92 28.35
N ASP A 517 -20.71 0.63 28.59
CA ASP A 517 -20.11 0.15 29.84
C ASP A 517 -18.60 0.45 29.88
N VAL A 518 -18.26 1.65 30.33
CA VAL A 518 -16.87 2.15 30.46
C VAL A 518 -16.03 1.26 31.38
N GLU A 519 -16.61 0.67 32.42
CA GLU A 519 -15.88 -0.18 33.36
C GLU A 519 -15.41 -1.47 32.70
N THR A 520 -16.31 -2.15 31.99
CA THR A 520 -15.96 -3.39 31.28
C THR A 520 -15.04 -3.12 30.10
N ILE A 521 -15.29 -2.05 29.33
CA ILE A 521 -14.44 -1.63 28.21
C ILE A 521 -13.00 -1.37 28.67
N THR A 522 -12.81 -0.55 29.70
CA THR A 522 -11.45 -0.19 30.17
C THR A 522 -10.69 -1.42 30.71
N ARG A 523 -11.39 -2.34 31.38
CA ARG A 523 -10.81 -3.62 31.81
C ARG A 523 -10.36 -4.46 30.60
N THR A 524 -11.20 -4.63 29.58
CA THR A 524 -10.86 -5.38 28.38
C THR A 524 -9.73 -4.74 27.58
N VAL A 525 -9.64 -3.40 27.51
CA VAL A 525 -8.50 -2.69 26.89
C VAL A 525 -7.20 -3.06 27.60
N VAL A 526 -7.18 -3.03 28.94
CA VAL A 526 -5.99 -3.40 29.71
C VAL A 526 -5.62 -4.88 29.51
N GLU A 527 -6.61 -5.77 29.43
CA GLU A 527 -6.39 -7.19 29.13
C GLU A 527 -5.84 -7.41 27.71
N ASN A 528 -6.38 -6.73 26.71
CA ASN A 528 -5.91 -6.78 25.32
C ASN A 528 -4.48 -6.26 25.19
N ILE A 529 -4.17 -5.12 25.82
CA ILE A 529 -2.81 -4.58 25.87
C ILE A 529 -1.87 -5.54 26.60
N ARG A 530 -2.28 -6.16 27.71
CA ARG A 530 -1.48 -7.19 28.39
C ARG A 530 -1.23 -8.42 27.53
N TYR A 531 -2.21 -8.85 26.75
CA TYR A 531 -2.06 -9.95 25.80
C TYR A 531 -1.11 -9.57 24.64
N LEU A 532 -1.26 -8.37 24.07
CA LEU A 532 -0.36 -7.81 23.06
C LEU A 532 1.08 -7.68 23.57
N ILE A 533 1.27 -7.27 24.83
CA ILE A 533 2.59 -7.18 25.49
C ILE A 533 3.22 -8.57 25.66
N ARG A 534 2.43 -9.63 25.87
CA ARG A 534 2.94 -11.01 25.88
C ARG A 534 3.38 -11.48 24.50
N CYS A 535 2.82 -10.92 23.43
CA CYS A 535 3.21 -11.17 22.05
C CYS A 535 4.39 -10.27 21.63
N THR A 536 5.59 -10.55 22.17
CA THR A 536 6.98 -10.27 21.73
C THR A 536 7.36 -8.96 21.01
N VAL A 537 6.59 -8.44 20.06
CA VAL A 537 6.97 -7.34 19.14
C VAL A 537 6.70 -5.93 19.71
N VAL A 538 5.70 -5.76 20.58
CA VAL A 538 5.30 -4.42 21.07
C VAL A 538 6.27 -3.89 22.13
N LEU A 539 6.84 -4.76 22.96
CA LEU A 539 7.77 -4.38 24.04
C LEU A 539 9.01 -3.65 23.50
N ILE A 540 9.55 -4.09 22.37
CA ILE A 540 10.75 -3.50 21.74
C ILE A 540 10.48 -2.05 21.28
N GLY A 541 9.25 -1.73 20.90
CA GLY A 541 8.85 -0.40 20.43
C GLY A 541 8.67 0.66 21.53
N ILE A 542 8.44 0.26 22.79
CA ILE A 542 8.13 1.18 23.90
C ILE A 542 9.35 2.02 24.31
N ARG A 543 10.58 1.55 24.03
CA ARG A 543 11.86 2.24 24.34
C ARG A 543 12.01 2.72 25.79
N GLU A 544 11.27 2.12 26.74
CA GLU A 544 11.43 2.36 28.18
C GLU A 544 12.08 1.15 28.86
N PRO A 545 13.37 1.20 29.23
CA PRO A 545 14.11 0.04 29.74
C PRO A 545 13.50 -0.63 30.96
N GLN A 546 12.92 0.17 31.86
CA GLN A 546 12.32 -0.32 33.10
C GLN A 546 11.07 -1.16 32.85
N LEU A 547 10.19 -0.71 31.94
CA LEU A 547 8.98 -1.46 31.59
C LEU A 547 9.34 -2.75 30.84
N VAL A 548 10.29 -2.66 29.89
CA VAL A 548 10.73 -3.83 29.11
C VAL A 548 11.30 -4.89 30.04
N ALA A 549 12.20 -4.53 30.96
CA ALA A 549 12.79 -5.47 31.91
C ALA A 549 11.73 -6.14 32.80
N TYR A 550 10.78 -5.35 33.32
CA TYR A 550 9.69 -5.88 34.15
C TYR A 550 8.81 -6.86 33.40
N TYR A 551 8.35 -6.53 32.18
CA TYR A 551 7.47 -7.42 31.43
C TYR A 551 8.19 -8.67 30.92
N VAL A 552 9.43 -8.54 30.47
CA VAL A 552 10.24 -9.69 30.04
C VAL A 552 10.45 -10.66 31.21
N SER A 553 10.66 -10.17 32.44
CA SER A 553 10.78 -11.04 33.63
C SER A 553 9.56 -11.93 33.89
N THR A 554 8.39 -11.58 33.36
CA THR A 554 7.16 -12.37 33.51
C THR A 554 6.99 -13.47 32.46
N LEU A 555 7.87 -13.53 31.46
CA LEU A 555 7.85 -14.52 30.37
C LEU A 555 8.56 -15.83 30.78
N PRO A 556 8.36 -16.94 30.04
CA PRO A 556 9.14 -18.17 30.22
C PRO A 556 10.64 -17.92 30.05
N GLN A 557 11.47 -18.65 30.81
CA GLN A 557 12.92 -18.45 30.87
C GLN A 557 13.61 -18.61 29.50
N GLU A 558 13.05 -19.45 28.62
CA GLU A 558 13.52 -19.67 27.24
C GLU A 558 13.39 -18.42 26.36
N ASP A 559 12.32 -17.63 26.56
CA ASP A 559 12.02 -16.45 25.75
C ASP A 559 12.67 -15.17 26.31
N GLN A 560 12.94 -15.14 27.62
CA GLN A 560 13.53 -13.98 28.31
C GLN A 560 14.83 -13.52 27.67
N VAL A 561 15.72 -14.47 27.38
CA VAL A 561 17.06 -14.20 26.85
C VAL A 561 16.96 -13.65 25.42
N ALA A 562 16.21 -14.33 24.55
CA ALA A 562 16.09 -13.95 23.15
C ALA A 562 15.48 -12.54 22.99
N LEU A 563 14.41 -12.24 23.74
CA LEU A 563 13.65 -11.00 23.61
C LEU A 563 14.38 -9.80 24.19
N TYR A 564 14.99 -9.95 25.38
CA TYR A 564 15.78 -8.84 25.93
C TYR A 564 17.05 -8.62 25.10
N ALA A 565 17.65 -9.69 24.56
CA ALA A 565 18.78 -9.54 23.65
C ALA A 565 18.38 -8.80 22.37
N GLU A 566 17.21 -9.06 21.79
CA GLU A 566 16.67 -8.31 20.65
C GLU A 566 16.51 -6.82 20.97
N PHE A 567 15.90 -6.49 22.12
CA PHE A 567 15.77 -5.11 22.57
C PHE A 567 17.11 -4.36 22.69
N LEU A 568 18.15 -5.02 23.22
CA LEU A 568 19.46 -4.38 23.40
C LEU A 568 20.26 -4.18 22.09
N GLN A 569 19.89 -4.85 20.98
CA GLN A 569 20.65 -4.76 19.71
C GLN A 569 20.65 -3.37 19.07
N ASP A 570 19.61 -2.58 19.32
CA ASP A 570 19.44 -1.25 18.74
C ASP A 570 19.98 -0.12 19.64
N ILE A 571 20.42 -0.45 20.86
CA ILE A 571 20.91 0.53 21.83
C ILE A 571 22.38 0.86 21.55
N SER A 572 22.61 2.09 21.11
CA SER A 572 23.93 2.58 20.69
C SER A 572 24.61 3.47 21.73
N GLU A 573 23.86 4.13 22.63
CA GLU A 573 24.42 5.08 23.58
C GLU A 573 24.96 4.40 24.87
N PRO A 574 26.22 4.61 25.28
CA PRO A 574 26.81 3.91 26.42
C PRO A 574 26.07 4.06 27.76
N ARG A 575 25.51 5.25 28.02
CA ARG A 575 24.73 5.52 29.25
C ARG A 575 23.42 4.75 29.27
N GLU A 576 22.79 4.63 28.10
CA GLU A 576 21.54 3.89 27.93
C GLU A 576 21.79 2.39 28.08
N ARG A 577 22.92 1.89 27.58
CA ARG A 577 23.36 0.49 27.79
C ARG A 577 23.46 0.14 29.27
N GLU A 578 24.17 0.96 30.04
CA GLU A 578 24.33 0.77 31.49
C GLU A 578 22.97 0.80 32.20
N ASN A 579 22.10 1.75 31.85
CA ASN A 579 20.74 1.80 32.40
C ASN A 579 19.92 0.53 32.09
N CYS A 580 19.97 0.02 30.85
CA CYS A 580 19.24 -1.18 30.47
C CYS A 580 19.75 -2.44 31.16
N LEU A 581 21.06 -2.52 31.42
CA LEU A 581 21.65 -3.61 32.19
C LEU A 581 21.22 -3.56 33.66
N LEU A 582 21.28 -2.39 34.30
CA LEU A 582 20.80 -2.20 35.67
C LEU A 582 19.33 -2.58 35.83
N MET A 583 18.47 -2.17 34.89
CA MET A 583 17.05 -2.55 34.93
C MET A 583 16.83 -4.06 34.75
N ALA A 584 17.68 -4.73 33.95
CA ALA A 584 17.62 -6.18 33.78
C ALA A 584 18.04 -6.93 35.05
N GLU A 585 19.08 -6.45 35.75
CA GLU A 585 19.51 -6.97 37.04
C GLU A 585 18.41 -6.80 38.10
N ASP A 586 17.82 -5.60 38.20
CA ASP A 586 16.74 -5.30 39.14
C ASP A 586 15.50 -6.18 38.89
N ALA A 587 15.23 -6.55 37.64
CA ALA A 587 14.15 -7.44 37.24
C ALA A 587 14.49 -8.94 37.42
N GLY A 588 15.73 -9.29 37.78
CA GLY A 588 16.18 -10.66 37.99
C GLY A 588 16.40 -11.47 36.71
N LEU A 589 16.65 -10.81 35.57
CA LEU A 589 16.97 -11.47 34.30
C LEU A 589 18.41 -12.02 34.30
N ASP A 590 18.66 -13.06 33.51
CA ASP A 590 20.01 -13.61 33.32
C ASP A 590 20.84 -12.71 32.39
N VAL A 591 21.43 -11.67 32.98
CA VAL A 591 22.21 -10.67 32.25
C VAL A 591 23.45 -11.28 31.59
N GLU A 592 24.06 -12.31 32.16
CA GLU A 592 25.25 -12.93 31.58
C GLU A 592 24.94 -13.64 30.26
N THR A 593 23.85 -14.41 30.22
CA THR A 593 23.41 -15.06 28.99
C THR A 593 22.91 -14.04 27.97
N ILE A 594 22.18 -13.02 28.42
CA ILE A 594 21.66 -11.97 27.53
C ILE A 594 22.79 -11.20 26.83
N THR A 595 23.80 -10.70 27.56
CA THR A 595 24.90 -9.92 26.96
C THR A 595 25.68 -10.75 25.94
N ARG A 596 25.87 -12.04 26.19
CA ARG A 596 26.46 -12.99 25.24
C ARG A 596 25.62 -13.08 23.96
N THR A 597 24.31 -13.35 24.07
CA THR A 597 23.41 -13.50 22.93
C THR A 597 23.29 -12.21 22.11
N VAL A 598 23.28 -11.02 22.76
CA VAL A 598 23.30 -9.72 22.06
C VAL A 598 24.53 -9.60 21.16
N VAL A 599 25.71 -9.95 21.69
CA VAL A 599 26.97 -9.87 20.92
C VAL A 599 26.98 -10.85 19.76
N GLU A 600 26.46 -12.08 19.96
CA GLU A 600 26.34 -13.09 18.91
C GLU A 600 25.40 -12.65 17.79
N ASN A 601 24.23 -12.09 18.13
CA ASN A 601 23.27 -11.58 17.17
C ASN A 601 23.89 -10.46 16.32
N ILE A 602 24.55 -9.48 16.96
CA ILE A 602 25.21 -8.37 16.25
C ILE A 602 26.38 -8.87 15.38
N ARG A 603 27.15 -9.84 15.87
CA ARG A 603 28.27 -10.45 15.13
C ARG A 603 27.79 -11.11 13.84
N ASN A 604 26.66 -11.82 13.92
CA ASN A 604 26.07 -12.60 12.84
C ASN A 604 25.22 -11.75 11.87
N LEU A 605 25.03 -10.45 12.09
CA LEU A 605 24.39 -9.56 11.13
C LEU A 605 25.12 -9.61 9.77
N GLU A 606 24.40 -10.03 8.73
CA GLU A 606 24.86 -10.02 7.34
C GLU A 606 24.91 -8.58 6.81
N SER A 607 25.98 -8.22 6.11
CA SER A 607 26.05 -6.90 5.46
C SER A 607 25.16 -6.91 4.23
N THR A 608 24.12 -6.07 4.20
CA THR A 608 23.15 -5.94 3.09
C THR A 608 23.72 -5.37 1.79
N THR A 609 25.03 -5.10 1.71
CA THR A 609 25.69 -4.63 0.49
C THR A 609 26.11 -5.79 -0.41
N GLU A 610 25.34 -6.01 -1.48
CA GLU A 610 25.58 -7.00 -2.55
C GLU A 610 26.85 -6.77 -3.40
N LEU A 611 27.70 -5.80 -3.03
CA LEU A 611 28.95 -5.48 -3.74
C LEU A 611 30.14 -5.72 -2.81
N PRO A 612 31.08 -6.63 -3.16
CA PRO A 612 32.32 -6.81 -2.42
C PRO A 612 33.08 -5.48 -2.42
N ASP A 613 33.26 -4.89 -1.23
CA ASP A 613 33.96 -3.62 -1.07
C ASP A 613 35.42 -3.79 -1.52
N LEU A 614 35.73 -3.30 -2.72
CA LEU A 614 37.03 -3.41 -3.39
C LEU A 614 38.17 -2.74 -2.60
N MET A 615 37.86 -1.96 -1.55
CA MET A 615 38.81 -1.11 -0.84
C MET A 615 39.05 -1.46 0.64
N ALA A 616 38.56 -2.60 1.15
CA ALA A 616 38.86 -3.09 2.51
C ALA A 616 38.78 -2.03 3.64
N HIS A 617 37.87 -1.05 3.50
CA HIS A 617 37.70 0.03 4.47
C HIS A 617 36.76 -0.40 5.61
N MET A 618 36.88 0.27 6.76
CA MET A 618 36.05 0.00 7.93
C MET A 618 34.65 0.58 7.72
N THR A 619 33.63 -0.28 7.75
CA THR A 619 32.22 0.11 7.57
C THR A 619 31.56 0.45 8.90
N GLU A 620 30.39 1.09 8.84
CA GLU A 620 29.57 1.37 10.04
C GLU A 620 29.08 0.09 10.72
N VAL A 621 28.79 -0.95 9.94
CA VAL A 621 28.45 -2.29 10.47
C VAL A 621 29.64 -2.90 11.22
N ASP A 622 30.86 -2.75 10.70
CA ASP A 622 32.07 -3.22 11.40
C ASP A 622 32.25 -2.48 12.74
N LEU A 623 31.98 -1.17 12.78
CA LEU A 623 32.02 -0.39 14.02
C LEU A 623 30.95 -0.84 15.02
N LYS A 624 29.72 -1.16 14.56
CA LYS A 624 28.66 -1.72 15.40
C LYS A 624 29.07 -3.07 16.00
N LYS A 625 29.68 -3.95 15.19
CA LYS A 625 30.24 -5.23 15.64
C LYS A 625 31.36 -5.07 16.68
N ILE A 626 32.23 -4.08 16.52
CA ILE A 626 33.30 -3.80 17.51
C ILE A 626 32.70 -3.22 18.81
N SER A 627 31.70 -2.35 18.71
CA SER A 627 31.04 -1.73 19.87
C SER A 627 30.17 -2.72 20.65
N SER A 628 29.69 -3.81 20.04
CA SER A 628 28.88 -4.80 20.79
C SER A 628 29.69 -5.47 21.91
N LEU A 629 31.02 -5.59 21.77
CA LEU A 629 31.89 -6.12 22.83
C LEU A 629 31.75 -5.35 24.15
N ASP A 630 31.32 -4.07 24.12
CA ASP A 630 31.10 -3.28 25.34
C ASP A 630 30.07 -3.94 26.28
N TRP A 631 29.08 -4.68 25.75
CA TRP A 631 28.08 -5.39 26.55
C TRP A 631 28.69 -6.44 27.47
N VAL A 632 29.66 -7.21 26.97
CA VAL A 632 30.32 -8.30 27.72
C VAL A 632 31.53 -7.78 28.49
N ILE A 633 32.21 -6.73 27.99
CA ILE A 633 33.34 -6.10 28.69
C ILE A 633 32.90 -5.40 29.98
N HIS A 634 31.65 -4.94 30.05
CA HIS A 634 31.08 -4.29 31.23
C HIS A 634 31.24 -5.15 32.49
N TYR A 635 31.07 -6.46 32.38
CA TYR A 635 31.17 -7.40 33.50
C TYR A 635 32.55 -8.07 33.57
N PRO A 636 33.31 -7.87 34.67
CA PRO A 636 34.58 -8.57 34.86
C PRO A 636 34.48 -10.10 34.93
N SER A 637 33.33 -10.64 35.39
CA SER A 637 33.08 -12.09 35.41
C SER A 637 33.08 -12.71 34.01
N GLN A 638 32.62 -11.96 33.01
CA GLN A 638 32.49 -12.42 31.63
C GLN A 638 33.75 -12.17 30.79
N ARG A 639 34.90 -11.89 31.41
CA ARG A 639 36.14 -11.55 30.68
C ARG A 639 36.60 -12.66 29.72
N ALA A 640 36.42 -13.93 30.11
CA ALA A 640 36.72 -15.06 29.24
C ALA A 640 35.84 -15.09 27.98
N GLU A 641 34.55 -14.76 28.12
CA GLU A 641 33.61 -14.66 27.00
C GLU A 641 33.91 -13.44 26.11
N ALA A 642 34.28 -12.30 26.70
CA ALA A 642 34.74 -11.13 25.94
C ALA A 642 35.93 -11.45 25.03
N VAL A 643 36.90 -12.24 25.53
CA VAL A 643 38.05 -12.71 24.74
C VAL A 643 37.60 -13.67 23.63
N TRP A 644 36.67 -14.59 23.92
CA TRP A 644 36.12 -15.50 22.91
C TRP A 644 35.43 -14.76 21.76
N GLN A 645 34.54 -13.82 22.09
CA GLN A 645 33.81 -13.03 21.10
C GLN A 645 34.73 -12.07 20.33
N ALA A 646 35.72 -11.47 20.98
CA ALA A 646 36.71 -10.63 20.32
C ALA A 646 37.56 -11.43 19.32
N ASN A 647 37.99 -12.66 19.68
CA ASN A 647 38.72 -13.53 18.77
C ASN A 647 37.87 -13.89 17.54
N ALA A 648 36.57 -14.15 17.71
CA ALA A 648 35.66 -14.41 16.59
C ALA A 648 35.57 -13.22 15.60
N LEU A 649 35.48 -11.99 16.12
CA LEU A 649 35.51 -10.78 15.30
C LEU A 649 36.86 -10.58 14.60
N ILE A 650 37.97 -10.82 15.30
CA ILE A 650 39.31 -10.74 14.71
C ILE A 650 39.45 -11.78 13.58
N ARG A 651 38.98 -13.02 13.76
CA ARG A 651 38.95 -14.03 12.70
C ARG A 651 38.22 -13.52 11.45
N HIS A 652 37.03 -12.95 11.64
CA HIS A 652 36.22 -12.40 10.56
C HIS A 652 36.92 -11.24 9.83
N PHE A 653 37.45 -10.26 10.57
CA PHE A 653 38.13 -9.10 9.98
C PHE A 653 39.44 -9.47 9.28
N LEU A 654 40.23 -10.40 9.82
CA LEU A 654 41.45 -10.88 9.16
C LEU A 654 41.15 -11.65 7.88
N ALA A 655 40.10 -12.49 7.87
CA ALA A 655 39.65 -13.19 6.67
C ALA A 655 39.20 -12.21 5.57
N ALA A 656 38.54 -11.11 5.97
CA ALA A 656 38.16 -10.02 5.07
C ALA A 656 39.31 -9.06 4.70
N GLY A 657 40.50 -9.22 5.27
CA GLY A 657 41.66 -8.33 5.03
C GLY A 657 41.56 -6.95 5.70
N LYS A 658 40.61 -6.72 6.61
CA LYS A 658 40.39 -5.45 7.32
C LYS A 658 41.27 -5.36 8.58
N LEU A 659 42.56 -5.11 8.41
CA LEU A 659 43.55 -5.07 9.51
C LEU A 659 43.23 -4.03 10.59
N GLU A 660 42.78 -2.83 10.21
CA GLU A 660 42.45 -1.77 11.17
C GLU A 660 41.25 -2.12 12.06
N ALA A 661 40.25 -2.83 11.51
CA ALA A 661 39.11 -3.32 12.28
C ALA A 661 39.54 -4.41 13.28
N ALA A 662 40.42 -5.34 12.86
CA ALA A 662 41.01 -6.34 13.75
C ALA A 662 41.82 -5.69 14.89
N ARG A 663 42.62 -4.66 14.59
CA ARG A 663 43.40 -3.90 15.58
C ARG A 663 42.50 -3.17 16.59
N LYS A 664 41.46 -2.49 16.09
CA LYS A 664 40.50 -1.79 16.94
C LYS A 664 39.73 -2.76 17.85
N THR A 665 39.41 -3.95 17.36
CA THR A 665 38.81 -5.04 18.16
C THR A 665 39.77 -5.51 19.25
N PHE A 666 41.04 -5.74 18.92
CA PHE A 666 42.06 -6.17 19.87
C PHE A 666 42.27 -5.13 21.00
N ASN A 667 42.41 -3.85 20.63
CA ASN A 667 42.61 -2.75 21.58
C ASN A 667 41.36 -2.41 22.41
N LYS A 668 40.20 -2.97 22.05
CA LYS A 668 38.95 -2.79 22.81
C LYS A 668 38.98 -3.55 24.13
N LEU A 669 39.72 -4.65 24.20
CA LEU A 669 39.87 -5.45 25.41
C LEU A 669 40.84 -4.77 26.39
N PRO A 670 40.51 -4.70 27.69
CA PRO A 670 41.42 -4.21 28.72
C PRO A 670 42.76 -4.98 28.74
N GLY A 671 43.88 -4.29 28.97
CA GLY A 671 45.21 -4.91 28.95
C GLY A 671 45.43 -5.96 30.06
N ASP A 672 44.66 -5.91 31.13
CA ASP A 672 44.66 -6.85 32.26
C ASP A 672 43.68 -8.02 32.07
N SER A 673 43.02 -8.14 30.92
CA SER A 673 42.00 -9.18 30.66
C SER A 673 42.53 -10.60 30.89
N ILE A 674 43.73 -10.91 30.41
CA ILE A 674 44.34 -12.23 30.58
C ILE A 674 44.72 -12.47 32.04
N ASP A 675 45.26 -11.46 32.71
CA ASP A 675 45.63 -11.55 34.12
C ASP A 675 44.38 -11.77 35.00
N GLN A 676 43.26 -11.10 34.71
CA GLN A 676 41.98 -11.30 35.38
C GLN A 676 41.45 -12.72 35.18
N ILE A 677 41.47 -13.25 33.95
CA ILE A 677 41.04 -14.63 33.66
C ILE A 677 41.89 -15.63 34.46
N MET A 678 43.22 -15.44 34.46
CA MET A 678 44.11 -16.32 35.22
C MET A 678 43.88 -16.23 36.73
N GLN A 679 43.61 -15.04 37.28
CA GLN A 679 43.30 -14.83 38.70
C GLN A 679 41.97 -15.46 39.11
N HIS A 680 40.92 -15.31 38.29
CA HIS A 680 39.61 -15.90 38.54
C HIS A 680 39.65 -17.44 38.58
N HIS A 681 40.52 -18.07 37.79
CA HIS A 681 40.67 -19.53 37.74
C HIS A 681 41.78 -20.11 38.63
N SER A 682 42.47 -19.29 39.43
CA SER A 682 43.58 -19.74 40.30
C SER A 682 43.21 -19.85 41.78
N CYS A 683 41.92 -19.73 42.15
CA CYS A 683 41.46 -19.85 43.54
C CYS A 683 40.60 -21.11 43.77
N MET A 684 41.14 -22.02 44.60
CA MET A 684 40.58 -23.30 45.14
C MET A 684 40.62 -24.49 44.15
N GLU A 685 41.26 -25.63 44.44
CA GLU A 685 41.16 -26.42 45.68
C GLU A 685 42.49 -26.89 46.30
N ASP A 686 42.50 -26.93 47.62
CA ASP A 686 43.42 -27.68 48.47
C ASP A 686 43.37 -29.19 48.16
N SER A 687 44.31 -29.71 47.37
CA SER A 687 44.94 -31.02 47.61
C SER A 687 46.06 -31.34 46.61
N ILE A 688 47.30 -31.28 47.12
CA ILE A 688 48.43 -32.16 46.80
C ILE A 688 48.57 -32.58 45.32
N ALA A 689 48.91 -31.64 44.43
CA ALA A 689 49.84 -31.87 43.32
C ALA A 689 50.28 -30.53 42.73
N MET A 690 51.59 -30.29 42.72
CA MET A 690 52.21 -29.20 41.98
C MET A 690 52.23 -29.56 40.48
N GLU A 691 51.12 -29.34 39.78
CA GLU A 691 51.06 -29.36 38.30
C GLU A 691 50.26 -28.15 37.79
N ALA A 692 50.61 -27.68 36.60
CA ALA A 692 50.26 -26.39 36.02
C ALA A 692 48.76 -26.01 36.14
N ILE A 693 48.49 -24.69 36.25
CA ILE A 693 47.14 -24.09 36.15
C ILE A 693 46.44 -24.66 34.91
N MET A 694 45.51 -25.61 35.11
CA MET A 694 44.71 -26.22 34.05
C MET A 694 43.47 -25.36 33.83
N LEU A 695 43.58 -24.40 32.90
CA LEU A 695 42.42 -23.65 32.41
C LEU A 695 41.45 -24.59 31.68
N PRO A 696 40.13 -24.34 31.78
CA PRO A 696 39.15 -25.04 30.95
C PRO A 696 39.54 -24.99 29.46
N PRO A 697 39.32 -26.06 28.68
CA PRO A 697 39.79 -26.14 27.29
C PRO A 697 39.36 -24.96 26.41
N ARG A 698 38.09 -24.51 26.54
CA ARG A 698 37.54 -23.35 25.79
C ARG A 698 38.27 -22.05 26.12
N ILE A 699 38.54 -21.82 27.40
CA ILE A 699 39.25 -20.61 27.88
C ILE A 699 40.73 -20.67 27.48
N SER A 700 41.37 -21.83 27.62
CA SER A 700 42.75 -22.05 27.18
C SER A 700 42.93 -21.77 25.69
N ALA A 701 42.01 -22.27 24.86
CA ALA A 701 41.98 -22.00 23.41
C ALA A 701 41.76 -20.51 23.12
N ALA A 702 40.84 -19.84 23.82
CA ALA A 702 40.57 -18.42 23.67
C ALA A 702 41.81 -17.55 23.98
N VAL A 703 42.47 -17.81 25.11
CA VAL A 703 43.68 -17.09 25.53
C VAL A 703 44.81 -17.32 24.53
N ARG A 704 45.01 -18.57 24.11
CA ARG A 704 46.04 -18.91 23.12
C ARG A 704 45.80 -18.21 21.79
N GLU A 705 44.57 -18.24 21.30
CA GLU A 705 44.18 -17.59 20.06
C GLU A 705 44.37 -16.07 20.12
N PHE A 706 44.00 -15.44 21.24
CA PHE A 706 44.22 -14.02 21.48
C PHE A 706 45.71 -13.64 21.42
N LEU A 707 46.58 -14.45 22.03
CA LEU A 707 48.03 -14.25 21.97
C LEU A 707 48.60 -14.47 20.55
N CYS A 708 48.02 -15.39 19.79
CA CYS A 708 48.38 -15.57 18.37
C CYS A 708 48.04 -14.33 17.55
N PHE A 709 46.87 -13.73 17.75
CA PHE A 709 46.49 -12.49 17.07
C PHE A 709 47.34 -11.30 17.50
N LYS A 710 47.69 -11.19 18.78
CA LYS A 710 48.64 -10.18 19.26
C LYS A 710 49.97 -10.27 18.51
N ALA A 711 50.56 -11.47 18.45
CA ALA A 711 51.84 -11.68 17.78
C ALA A 711 51.77 -11.31 16.28
N TYR A 712 50.65 -11.59 15.62
CA TYR A 712 50.43 -11.26 14.21
C TYR A 712 50.24 -9.75 13.98
N LEU A 713 49.37 -9.09 14.77
CA LEU A 713 49.11 -7.65 14.65
C LEU A 713 50.35 -6.81 14.96
N ASP A 714 51.14 -7.21 15.96
CA ASP A 714 52.43 -6.58 16.29
C ASP A 714 53.43 -6.71 15.13
N ALA A 715 53.44 -7.85 14.43
CA ALA A 715 54.33 -8.10 13.30
C ALA A 715 53.95 -7.31 12.04
N GLU A 716 52.65 -7.23 11.74
CA GLU A 716 52.13 -6.40 10.64
C GLU A 716 52.40 -4.91 10.89
N GLU A 717 52.16 -4.41 12.10
CA GLU A 717 52.42 -3.01 12.47
C GLU A 717 53.91 -2.67 12.35
N GLY A 718 54.77 -3.51 12.94
CA GLY A 718 56.20 -3.34 12.81
C GLY A 718 56.65 -3.34 11.35
N PHE A 719 56.09 -4.23 10.52
CA PHE A 719 56.41 -4.29 9.10
C PHE A 719 55.95 -3.04 8.34
N ILE A 720 54.74 -2.53 8.61
CA ILE A 720 54.20 -1.30 8.00
C ILE A 720 55.10 -0.10 8.35
N ASP A 721 55.46 0.05 9.63
CA ASP A 721 56.35 1.14 10.09
C ASP A 721 57.73 1.06 9.42
N TRP A 722 58.30 -0.15 9.36
CA TRP A 722 59.56 -0.39 8.66
C TRP A 722 59.46 -0.08 7.17
N PHE A 723 58.38 -0.50 6.51
CA PHE A 723 58.16 -0.32 5.08
C PHE A 723 58.00 1.17 4.73
N GLN A 724 57.21 1.92 5.51
CA GLN A 724 57.05 3.37 5.33
C GLN A 724 58.36 4.11 5.53
N HIS A 725 59.08 3.82 6.62
CA HIS A 725 60.38 4.44 6.92
C HIS A 725 61.45 4.07 5.88
N PHE A 726 61.38 2.89 5.27
CA PHE A 726 62.30 2.47 4.21
C PHE A 726 62.08 3.26 2.91
N HIS A 727 60.82 3.45 2.50
CA HIS A 727 60.48 4.06 1.21
C HIS A 727 60.37 5.59 1.23
N HIS A 728 59.83 6.19 2.31
CA HIS A 728 59.49 7.61 2.33
C HIS A 728 60.44 8.48 3.16
N GLU A 729 61.13 7.91 4.14
CA GLU A 729 61.98 8.69 5.06
C GLU A 729 63.47 8.70 4.66
N LYS A 730 63.81 8.11 3.51
CA LYS A 730 65.19 8.10 3.00
C LYS A 730 65.57 9.52 2.54
N PRO A 731 66.63 10.13 3.11
CA PRO A 731 67.05 11.47 2.72
C PRO A 731 67.42 11.53 1.24
N GLU A 732 67.01 12.62 0.57
CA GLU A 732 67.35 12.86 -0.83
C GLU A 732 68.71 13.56 -0.95
N CYS A 733 69.50 13.11 -1.91
CA CYS A 733 70.82 13.70 -2.15
C CYS A 733 70.67 15.13 -2.70
N PRO A 734 71.31 16.16 -2.09
CA PRO A 734 71.21 17.53 -2.57
C PRO A 734 71.76 17.65 -4.00
N ALA A 735 70.95 18.22 -4.90
CA ALA A 735 71.31 18.39 -6.30
C ALA A 735 72.58 19.26 -6.47
N LEU A 736 73.45 18.84 -7.39
CA LEU A 736 74.64 19.59 -7.77
C LEU A 736 74.21 20.95 -8.36
N PRO A 737 74.71 22.09 -7.86
CA PRO A 737 74.40 23.39 -8.45
C PRO A 737 74.94 23.47 -9.89
N ILE A 738 74.08 23.83 -10.84
CA ILE A 738 74.37 23.87 -12.28
C ILE A 738 74.88 25.28 -12.65
N GLY A 739 76.11 25.41 -13.16
CA GLY A 739 76.72 26.67 -13.64
C GLY A 739 77.90 27.19 -12.80
N GLU A 740 78.35 28.45 -13.03
CA GLU A 740 79.36 29.11 -12.19
C GLU A 740 78.79 29.40 -10.80
N VAL A 741 79.18 28.59 -9.82
CA VAL A 741 78.65 28.61 -8.46
C VAL A 741 79.29 29.72 -7.65
N THR A 742 78.48 30.64 -7.12
CA THR A 742 78.99 31.68 -6.19
C THR A 742 79.50 31.06 -4.89
N PHE A 743 80.49 31.69 -4.24
CA PHE A 743 81.08 31.18 -2.99
C PHE A 743 80.04 30.90 -1.89
N THR A 744 79.00 31.73 -1.80
CA THR A 744 77.86 31.55 -0.88
C THR A 744 77.01 30.31 -1.23
N GLN A 745 76.78 30.04 -2.51
CA GLN A 745 76.07 28.83 -2.96
C GLN A 745 76.89 27.56 -2.70
N ARG A 746 78.23 27.63 -2.83
CA ARG A 746 79.11 26.51 -2.50
C ARG A 746 79.06 26.17 -1.01
N ILE A 747 79.14 27.17 -0.13
CA ILE A 747 79.01 26.95 1.32
C ILE A 747 77.61 26.41 1.68
N ALA A 748 76.55 26.93 1.04
CA ALA A 748 75.20 26.42 1.25
C ALA A 748 75.04 24.97 0.79
N TYR A 749 75.67 24.58 -0.32
CA TYR A 749 75.73 23.19 -0.78
C TYR A 749 76.51 22.30 0.19
N ASP A 750 77.69 22.74 0.65
CA ASP A 750 78.51 21.99 1.62
C ASP A 750 77.77 21.79 2.96
N HIS A 751 77.05 22.81 3.43
CA HIS A 751 76.18 22.70 4.61
C HIS A 751 75.02 21.72 4.38
N LYS A 752 74.33 21.80 3.24
CA LYS A 752 73.27 20.86 2.86
C LYS A 752 73.78 19.42 2.72
N LEU A 753 74.99 19.23 2.19
CA LEU A 753 75.62 17.91 2.03
C LEU A 753 76.00 17.32 3.40
N ASN A 754 76.53 18.12 4.31
CA ASN A 754 76.81 17.69 5.69
C ASN A 754 75.52 17.34 6.46
N GLN A 755 74.46 18.13 6.27
CA GLN A 755 73.15 17.84 6.83
C GLN A 755 72.58 16.53 6.27
N TYR A 756 72.61 16.35 4.95
CA TYR A 756 72.22 15.11 4.27
C TYR A 756 72.98 13.89 4.82
N ASN A 757 74.32 13.98 4.95
CA ASN A 757 75.12 12.87 5.49
C ASN A 757 74.74 12.52 6.94
N THR A 758 74.41 13.53 7.75
CA THR A 758 73.97 13.34 9.14
C THR A 758 72.60 12.67 9.19
N ASP A 759 71.66 13.14 8.37
CA ASP A 759 70.31 12.59 8.31
C ASP A 759 70.30 11.18 7.70
N LEU A 760 71.17 10.90 6.72
CA LEU A 760 71.37 9.58 6.14
C LEU A 760 71.86 8.57 7.19
N GLU A 761 72.80 8.98 8.05
CA GLU A 761 73.32 8.10 9.10
C GLU A 761 72.27 7.85 10.20
N ARG A 762 71.47 8.86 10.56
CA ARG A 762 70.31 8.69 11.46
C ARG A 762 69.30 7.72 10.88
N TRP A 763 68.94 7.88 9.61
CA TRP A 763 68.03 6.99 8.90
C TRP A 763 68.55 5.55 8.87
N LYS A 764 69.85 5.34 8.61
CA LYS A 764 70.47 3.99 8.64
C LYS A 764 70.39 3.34 10.02
N ILE A 765 70.61 4.09 11.09
CA ILE A 765 70.51 3.57 12.47
C ILE A 765 69.05 3.17 12.76
N ALA A 766 68.10 4.04 12.43
CA ALA A 766 66.67 3.81 12.65
C ALA A 766 66.18 2.58 11.87
N ILE A 767 66.48 2.47 10.56
CA ILE A 767 66.04 1.32 9.75
C ILE A 767 66.68 0.02 10.23
N THR A 768 67.92 0.04 10.73
CA THR A 768 68.56 -1.16 11.29
C THR A 768 67.86 -1.63 12.57
N GLN A 769 67.42 -0.70 13.42
CA GLN A 769 66.67 -1.01 14.63
C GLN A 769 65.25 -1.52 14.33
N LEU A 770 64.55 -0.86 13.40
CA LEU A 770 63.24 -1.30 12.91
C LEU A 770 63.35 -2.71 12.32
N THR A 771 64.33 -2.96 11.44
CA THR A 771 64.56 -4.29 10.83
C THR A 771 64.76 -5.38 11.89
N LYS A 772 65.51 -5.11 12.97
CA LYS A 772 65.68 -6.09 14.07
C LYS A 772 64.37 -6.36 14.80
N THR A 773 63.57 -5.33 15.02
CA THR A 773 62.28 -5.41 15.72
C THR A 773 61.27 -6.21 14.90
N VAL A 774 61.09 -5.85 13.64
CA VAL A 774 60.19 -6.55 12.69
C VAL A 774 60.60 -8.00 12.51
N LYS A 775 61.91 -8.26 12.33
CA LYS A 775 62.43 -9.62 12.24
C LYS A 775 62.00 -10.45 13.46
N ARG A 776 62.19 -9.93 14.68
CA ARG A 776 61.76 -10.62 15.90
C ARG A 776 60.26 -10.86 15.94
N GLN A 777 59.44 -9.87 15.59
CA GLN A 777 57.98 -9.99 15.59
C GLN A 777 57.50 -11.05 14.57
N LEU A 778 58.06 -11.06 13.36
CA LEU A 778 57.78 -12.09 12.35
C LEU A 778 58.19 -13.49 12.82
N TYR A 779 59.34 -13.63 13.49
CA TYR A 779 59.74 -14.91 14.09
C TYR A 779 58.79 -15.37 15.19
N ASN A 780 58.23 -14.46 15.99
CA ASN A 780 57.27 -14.83 17.02
C ASN A 780 56.00 -15.48 16.43
N VAL A 781 55.58 -15.05 15.22
CA VAL A 781 54.46 -15.66 14.50
C VAL A 781 54.87 -17.02 13.92
N LEU A 782 56.01 -17.11 13.22
CA LEU A 782 56.44 -18.34 12.55
C LEU A 782 56.85 -19.46 13.53
N MET A 783 57.44 -19.07 14.66
CA MET A 783 57.96 -19.97 15.70
C MET A 783 57.12 -19.88 16.98
N PHE A 784 55.80 -19.72 16.83
CA PHE A 784 54.91 -19.62 17.97
C PHE A 784 54.98 -20.89 18.84
N PRO A 785 55.11 -20.79 20.18
CA PRO A 785 55.32 -21.95 21.04
C PRO A 785 54.20 -23.00 20.98
N GLU A 786 54.57 -24.25 21.32
CA GLU A 786 53.65 -25.37 21.56
C GLU A 786 52.66 -25.65 20.42
N GLY A 787 53.16 -26.16 19.29
CA GLY A 787 52.31 -26.63 18.19
C GLY A 787 52.10 -25.61 17.07
N GLY A 788 52.55 -24.36 17.20
CA GLY A 788 52.53 -23.36 16.13
C GLY A 788 51.37 -22.36 16.19
N TRP A 789 51.40 -21.37 15.29
CA TRP A 789 50.45 -20.25 15.27
C TRP A 789 49.03 -20.70 14.91
N LEU A 790 48.02 -20.25 15.67
CA LEU A 790 46.60 -20.61 15.56
C LEU A 790 46.31 -22.12 15.60
N LEU A 791 47.19 -22.93 16.22
CA LEU A 791 47.00 -24.37 16.39
C LEU A 791 46.67 -24.68 17.85
N ASP A 792 45.51 -25.30 18.07
CA ASP A 792 45.09 -25.78 19.39
C ASP A 792 45.68 -27.15 19.70
N LYS A 793 45.79 -27.47 20.99
CA LYS A 793 46.14 -28.81 21.44
C LYS A 793 44.90 -29.70 21.21
N VAL A 794 44.99 -30.54 20.18
CA VAL A 794 43.94 -31.45 19.70
C VAL A 794 43.48 -32.35 20.87
N ASP A 795 42.15 -32.53 21.04
CA ASP A 795 41.44 -33.52 21.87
C ASP A 795 40.74 -33.15 23.21
N LEU A 796 40.31 -31.91 23.49
CA LEU A 796 39.55 -31.63 24.75
C LEU A 796 38.30 -30.74 24.65
N LEU A 797 37.83 -30.40 23.44
CA LEU A 797 36.73 -29.43 23.25
C LEU A 797 35.40 -30.05 22.82
N GLU A 798 35.35 -31.35 22.49
CA GLU A 798 34.12 -32.01 22.03
C GLU A 798 33.20 -32.33 23.21
N THR A 799 32.20 -31.49 23.43
CA THR A 799 30.96 -31.84 24.14
C THR A 799 29.81 -31.78 23.13
N GLU A 800 28.79 -32.64 23.28
CA GLU A 800 27.73 -32.85 22.27
C GLU A 800 26.93 -31.58 21.89
N GLU A 801 26.96 -30.52 22.71
CA GLU A 801 26.18 -29.29 22.52
C GLU A 801 26.88 -28.21 21.65
N ASP A 802 28.21 -28.27 21.46
CA ASP A 802 29.00 -27.19 20.81
C ASP A 802 29.72 -27.63 19.49
N SER A 803 29.41 -28.81 18.96
CA SER A 803 30.08 -29.43 17.80
C SER A 803 30.30 -28.50 16.60
N ASP A 804 29.24 -27.80 16.19
CA ASP A 804 29.23 -27.08 14.90
C ASP A 804 29.96 -25.72 14.98
N GLU A 805 29.85 -25.00 16.10
CA GLU A 805 30.59 -23.74 16.33
C GLU A 805 32.10 -24.02 16.37
N ILE A 806 32.49 -25.09 17.07
CA ILE A 806 33.90 -25.49 17.22
C ILE A 806 34.47 -25.96 15.87
N HIS A 807 33.70 -26.73 15.08
CA HIS A 807 34.10 -27.13 13.73
C HIS A 807 34.32 -25.92 12.82
N SER A 808 33.36 -24.99 12.79
CA SER A 808 33.45 -23.75 12.02
C SER A 808 34.66 -22.91 12.44
N ARG A 809 34.92 -22.77 13.74
CA ARG A 809 36.11 -22.10 14.27
C ARG A 809 37.40 -22.76 13.78
N ASN A 810 37.51 -24.09 13.90
CA ASN A 810 38.72 -24.81 13.49
C ASN A 810 38.99 -24.62 11.99
N GLN A 811 37.96 -24.65 11.16
CA GLN A 811 38.09 -24.37 9.72
C GLN A 811 38.54 -22.93 9.45
N GLN A 812 38.00 -21.95 10.18
CA GLN A 812 38.45 -20.54 10.09
C GLN A 812 39.93 -20.40 10.45
N LEU A 813 40.40 -21.07 11.51
CA LEU A 813 41.82 -21.06 11.90
C LEU A 813 42.73 -21.63 10.81
N VAL A 814 42.33 -22.74 10.16
CA VAL A 814 43.05 -23.31 9.01
C VAL A 814 43.13 -22.30 7.87
N ASN A 815 42.01 -21.68 7.51
CA ASN A 815 41.93 -20.71 6.42
C ASN A 815 42.81 -19.47 6.70
N LEU A 816 42.80 -18.96 7.94
CA LEU A 816 43.66 -17.85 8.34
C LEU A 816 45.14 -18.19 8.27
N ARG A 817 45.55 -19.42 8.64
CA ARG A 817 46.94 -19.87 8.43
C ARG A 817 47.33 -19.86 6.96
N GLN A 818 46.45 -20.33 6.08
CA GLN A 818 46.67 -20.33 4.63
C GLN A 818 46.68 -18.92 4.03
N LEU A 819 45.99 -17.96 4.64
CA LEU A 819 45.93 -16.59 4.16
C LEU A 819 47.10 -15.74 4.68
N CYS A 820 47.32 -15.73 5.99
CA CYS A 820 48.23 -14.82 6.66
C CYS A 820 49.70 -15.26 6.53
N ILE A 821 50.01 -16.56 6.67
CA ILE A 821 51.40 -17.03 6.60
C ILE A 821 52.00 -16.80 5.20
N PRO A 822 51.29 -17.07 4.08
CA PRO A 822 51.81 -16.78 2.74
C PRO A 822 51.74 -15.29 2.36
N LYS A 823 50.88 -14.46 2.97
CA LYS A 823 50.93 -13.01 2.76
C LYS A 823 52.23 -12.40 3.25
N VAL A 824 52.86 -12.97 4.27
CA VAL A 824 54.21 -12.59 4.70
C VAL A 824 55.25 -12.86 3.60
N TYR A 825 55.01 -13.82 2.68
CA TYR A 825 55.85 -14.09 1.51
C TYR A 825 55.03 -14.59 0.31
N THR A 826 54.58 -13.67 -0.55
CA THR A 826 53.94 -14.09 -1.82
C THR A 826 54.91 -14.92 -2.66
N LYS A 827 54.40 -15.79 -3.54
CA LYS A 827 55.25 -16.64 -4.41
C LYS A 827 56.24 -15.81 -5.25
N GLN A 828 55.84 -14.59 -5.65
CA GLN A 828 56.69 -13.59 -6.28
C GLN A 828 57.74 -13.01 -5.33
N GLN A 829 57.38 -12.64 -4.10
CA GLN A 829 58.34 -12.16 -3.09
C GLN A 829 59.32 -13.24 -2.65
N LEU A 830 58.91 -14.51 -2.62
CA LEU A 830 59.80 -15.64 -2.34
C LEU A 830 60.80 -15.83 -3.50
N GLN A 831 60.34 -15.66 -4.75
CA GLN A 831 61.18 -15.66 -5.94
C GLN A 831 62.15 -14.45 -5.93
N GLU A 832 61.68 -13.25 -5.59
CA GLU A 832 62.52 -12.06 -5.41
C GLU A 832 63.49 -12.20 -4.23
N LEU A 833 63.10 -12.85 -3.13
CA LEU A 833 63.97 -13.14 -1.99
C LEU A 833 65.07 -14.10 -2.43
N LEU A 834 64.75 -15.13 -3.21
CA LEU A 834 65.73 -16.05 -3.79
C LEU A 834 66.67 -15.32 -4.76
N VAL A 835 66.16 -14.36 -5.53
CA VAL A 835 66.98 -13.49 -6.40
C VAL A 835 67.86 -12.55 -5.57
N LYS A 836 67.33 -11.86 -4.55
CA LYS A 836 68.11 -10.98 -3.65
C LYS A 836 69.10 -11.77 -2.78
N MET A 837 68.76 -12.99 -2.38
CA MET A 837 69.69 -13.93 -1.78
C MET A 837 70.78 -14.26 -2.80
N SER A 838 70.46 -14.51 -4.07
CA SER A 838 71.46 -14.73 -5.12
C SER A 838 72.35 -13.49 -5.37
N GLU A 839 71.81 -12.27 -5.27
CA GLU A 839 72.58 -11.01 -5.37
C GLU A 839 73.47 -10.80 -4.13
N SER A 840 72.95 -11.07 -2.94
CA SER A 840 73.71 -11.05 -1.68
C SER A 840 74.80 -12.12 -1.67
N VAL A 841 74.52 -13.31 -2.23
CA VAL A 841 75.46 -14.39 -2.49
C VAL A 841 76.55 -13.90 -3.45
N VAL A 842 76.20 -13.15 -4.51
CA VAL A 842 77.17 -12.54 -5.42
C VAL A 842 78.05 -11.52 -4.71
N GLU A 843 77.50 -10.67 -3.84
CA GLU A 843 78.25 -9.68 -3.06
C GLU A 843 79.17 -10.36 -2.00
N VAL A 844 78.70 -11.44 -1.38
CA VAL A 844 79.50 -12.28 -0.47
C VAL A 844 80.60 -13.04 -1.23
N MET A 845 80.33 -13.49 -2.46
CA MET A 845 81.34 -14.08 -3.34
C MET A 845 82.39 -13.05 -3.80
N GLN A 846 82.01 -11.78 -4.00
CA GLN A 846 82.97 -10.68 -4.26
C GLN A 846 83.89 -10.44 -3.06
N GLN A 847 83.43 -10.73 -1.84
CA GLN A 847 84.24 -10.70 -0.61
C GLN A 847 85.09 -11.99 -0.38
N LYS A 848 85.29 -12.82 -1.43
CA LYS A 848 86.05 -14.10 -1.40
C LYS A 848 85.51 -15.18 -0.45
N LYS A 849 84.22 -15.14 -0.11
CA LYS A 849 83.53 -16.18 0.65
C LYS A 849 82.71 -17.10 -0.28
N ASP A 850 82.27 -18.26 0.20
CA ASP A 850 81.37 -19.14 -0.53
C ASP A 850 79.93 -18.59 -0.56
N ALA A 851 79.00 -19.30 -1.18
CA ALA A 851 77.63 -18.83 -1.35
C ALA A 851 76.87 -18.60 -0.03
N TRP A 852 77.33 -19.19 1.07
CA TRP A 852 76.67 -19.10 2.38
C TRP A 852 77.46 -18.20 3.37
N GLY A 853 78.54 -17.56 2.91
CA GLY A 853 79.35 -16.64 3.70
C GLY A 853 80.48 -17.29 4.50
N TYR A 854 80.81 -18.55 4.23
CA TYR A 854 81.98 -19.21 4.80
C TYR A 854 83.25 -18.82 4.01
N PRO A 855 84.42 -18.72 4.66
CA PRO A 855 85.68 -18.49 3.95
C PRO A 855 85.94 -19.65 2.99
N LYS A 856 86.22 -19.38 1.70
CA LYS A 856 86.59 -20.42 0.74
C LYS A 856 87.92 -21.05 1.18
N ILE A 857 87.88 -22.32 1.56
CA ILE A 857 89.08 -23.13 1.77
C ILE A 857 89.58 -23.52 0.37
N GLU A 858 90.68 -22.91 -0.06
CA GLU A 858 91.39 -23.31 -1.29
C GLU A 858 92.05 -24.67 -1.04
N ASP A 859 91.39 -25.77 -1.43
CA ASP A 859 92.03 -26.92 -2.12
C ASP A 859 91.05 -28.08 -2.38
N VAL A 860 91.25 -28.72 -3.54
CA VAL A 860 90.75 -30.03 -4.02
C VAL A 860 89.47 -30.06 -4.91
N THR A 861 89.75 -30.03 -6.22
CA THR A 861 89.16 -30.69 -7.42
C THR A 861 87.64 -30.90 -7.64
N PRO A 862 87.19 -30.82 -8.92
CA PRO A 862 85.82 -30.49 -9.29
C PRO A 862 84.93 -31.72 -9.47
N VAL A 863 83.84 -31.81 -8.70
CA VAL A 863 82.77 -32.79 -8.92
C VAL A 863 81.50 -32.05 -9.35
N TYR A 864 81.37 -31.94 -10.66
CA TYR A 864 80.20 -32.05 -11.54
C TYR A 864 78.83 -32.47 -10.92
N TRP A 865 78.33 -31.85 -9.83
CA TRP A 865 77.09 -32.28 -9.15
C TRP A 865 76.19 -31.17 -8.56
N ILE A 866 76.20 -29.92 -9.07
CA ILE A 866 75.32 -28.86 -8.51
C ILE A 866 74.37 -28.21 -9.53
N LEU A 867 74.45 -28.52 -10.84
CA LEU A 867 73.53 -27.92 -11.82
C LEU A 867 72.44 -28.86 -12.39
N THR A 868 72.30 -30.07 -11.85
CA THR A 868 71.28 -31.04 -12.33
C THR A 868 70.33 -31.57 -11.25
N THR A 869 70.45 -31.15 -9.98
CA THR A 869 69.73 -31.79 -8.86
C THR A 869 68.60 -30.96 -8.24
N PHE A 870 68.13 -29.89 -8.89
CA PHE A 870 66.96 -29.14 -8.40
C PHE A 870 65.78 -29.03 -9.37
N PHE A 871 65.91 -29.47 -10.63
CA PHE A 871 64.83 -29.28 -11.61
C PHE A 871 64.00 -30.52 -11.96
N LEU A 872 64.42 -31.74 -11.61
CA LEU A 872 63.67 -32.94 -11.98
C LEU A 872 63.95 -34.07 -10.98
N PHE A 873 63.11 -34.23 -9.95
CA PHE A 873 62.48 -35.51 -9.58
C PHE A 873 61.58 -35.37 -8.32
N PRO A 874 60.33 -35.86 -8.36
CA PRO A 874 59.47 -36.03 -7.20
C PRO A 874 59.76 -37.38 -6.52
N LEU A 875 59.81 -37.43 -5.17
CA LEU A 875 59.95 -38.69 -4.41
C LEU A 875 59.05 -38.69 -3.17
N GLY A 876 57.91 -39.38 -3.26
CA GLY A 876 57.54 -40.44 -2.30
C GLY A 876 57.90 -41.77 -2.99
N THR A 877 58.34 -42.86 -2.36
CA THR A 877 57.98 -43.61 -1.14
C THR A 877 59.20 -44.50 -0.79
N GLY A 878 59.43 -45.13 0.37
CA GLY A 878 58.72 -45.39 1.62
C GLY A 878 59.40 -46.58 2.36
N LEU A 879 58.98 -46.81 3.62
CA LEU A 879 59.26 -47.92 4.58
C LEU A 879 60.32 -47.59 5.67
N GLN A 880 60.11 -47.67 6.99
CA GLN A 880 59.06 -48.10 7.96
C GLN A 880 59.49 -47.49 9.33
N HIS A 881 58.67 -47.04 10.31
CA HIS A 881 57.54 -47.64 11.03
C HIS A 881 56.84 -46.60 11.95
N GLY A 882 55.53 -46.76 12.20
CA GLY A 882 54.84 -46.31 13.44
C GLY A 882 53.70 -45.29 13.21
N PRO A 883 52.48 -45.50 13.76
CA PRO A 883 51.25 -45.03 13.11
C PRO A 883 50.77 -43.66 13.61
N THR A 884 50.60 -42.72 12.67
CA THR A 884 49.74 -41.54 12.82
C THR A 884 49.01 -41.36 11.49
N HIS A 885 47.68 -41.44 11.54
CA HIS A 885 46.80 -41.27 10.38
C HIS A 885 46.93 -39.85 9.81
N ILE A 886 47.34 -39.74 8.55
CA ILE A 886 47.24 -38.55 7.71
C ILE A 886 46.58 -39.02 6.41
N GLU A 887 45.39 -38.51 6.12
CA GLU A 887 44.71 -38.72 4.84
C GLU A 887 45.33 -37.83 3.75
N VAL A 888 45.67 -38.45 2.61
CA VAL A 888 46.21 -37.80 1.41
C VAL A 888 45.16 -37.95 0.31
N PHE A 889 44.66 -36.84 -0.23
CA PHE A 889 43.77 -36.82 -1.40
C PHE A 889 44.57 -37.09 -2.68
N HIS A 890 44.23 -38.18 -3.37
CA HIS A 890 44.69 -38.52 -4.73
C HIS A 890 43.78 -37.86 -5.79
N LEU A 891 44.37 -37.15 -6.75
CA LEU A 891 43.73 -36.73 -8.00
C LEU A 891 44.21 -37.66 -9.12
N GLU A 892 43.35 -38.56 -9.59
CA GLU A 892 43.59 -39.42 -10.76
C GLU A 892 43.13 -38.72 -12.03
N ILE A 893 44.04 -38.61 -13.01
CA ILE A 893 43.76 -38.20 -14.39
C ILE A 893 43.72 -39.49 -15.22
N ASN A 894 42.56 -39.85 -15.77
CA ASN A 894 42.40 -40.98 -16.68
C ASN A 894 42.23 -40.49 -18.13
N SER A 895 43.22 -40.81 -18.97
CA SER A 895 43.21 -40.70 -20.42
C SER A 895 42.81 -42.03 -21.06
N GLY A 896 41.82 -42.06 -21.94
CA GLY A 896 41.45 -43.25 -22.75
C GLY A 896 41.56 -42.98 -24.25
N PRO A 897 41.98 -43.95 -25.08
CA PRO A 897 41.95 -43.83 -26.55
C PRO A 897 40.78 -44.62 -27.20
N ASP A 898 40.23 -44.01 -28.25
CA ASP A 898 39.45 -44.52 -29.40
C ASP A 898 38.19 -45.39 -29.23
N GLY A 899 37.07 -44.91 -29.82
CA GLY A 899 35.90 -45.75 -30.14
C GLY A 899 34.53 -45.09 -30.47
N VAL A 900 34.43 -44.32 -31.55
CA VAL A 900 33.30 -44.26 -32.53
C VAL A 900 31.87 -43.75 -32.12
N LEU A 901 31.54 -42.52 -32.61
CA LEU A 901 30.29 -41.97 -33.28
C LEU A 901 28.86 -42.12 -32.67
N PRO A 902 27.81 -41.37 -33.12
CA PRO A 902 27.69 -39.96 -33.58
C PRO A 902 26.43 -39.18 -33.05
N ALA A 903 26.43 -37.85 -33.29
CA ALA A 903 25.34 -36.91 -33.65
C ALA A 903 23.90 -37.00 -33.05
N SER A 904 23.41 -35.90 -32.45
CA SER A 904 22.24 -35.09 -32.90
C SER A 904 21.73 -34.10 -31.82
N GLU A 905 21.08 -33.02 -32.27
CA GLU A 905 20.29 -31.99 -31.53
C GLU A 905 21.13 -30.91 -30.79
N ILE A 906 21.52 -29.79 -31.41
CA ILE A 906 20.76 -28.66 -31.99
C ILE A 906 19.83 -27.96 -30.99
N GLY A 907 20.18 -26.72 -30.65
CA GLY A 907 19.20 -25.63 -30.68
C GLY A 907 19.06 -24.83 -29.38
N LEU A 908 19.89 -23.79 -29.20
CA LEU A 908 19.42 -22.56 -28.57
C LEU A 908 19.93 -21.37 -29.41
N GLU A 909 19.01 -20.89 -30.25
CA GLU A 909 19.10 -19.65 -31.01
C GLU A 909 18.86 -18.42 -30.13
N LEU A 910 19.39 -17.29 -30.63
CA LEU A 910 19.43 -15.92 -30.12
C LEU A 910 18.05 -15.21 -30.15
N PRO A 911 17.94 -13.98 -29.63
CA PRO A 911 18.22 -12.77 -30.45
C PRO A 911 18.97 -11.66 -29.65
N GLY A 912 19.73 -10.72 -30.20
CA GLY A 912 20.07 -10.38 -31.58
C GLY A 912 21.05 -9.18 -31.64
N SER A 913 21.86 -9.17 -32.70
CA SER A 913 22.42 -8.05 -33.53
C SER A 913 22.85 -6.72 -32.87
N VAL A 914 23.97 -6.10 -33.26
CA VAL A 914 24.19 -5.44 -34.57
C VAL A 914 25.70 -5.19 -34.87
N LEU A 915 26.13 -5.71 -36.03
CA LEU A 915 27.06 -5.22 -37.07
C LEU A 915 28.53 -4.82 -36.73
N ALA A 916 29.51 -5.53 -37.32
CA ALA A 916 30.09 -5.20 -38.65
C ALA A 916 31.40 -5.98 -38.95
N ASP A 917 31.32 -6.84 -39.98
CA ASP A 917 32.28 -7.21 -41.05
C ASP A 917 33.82 -7.26 -40.82
N ASP A 918 34.34 -8.49 -40.71
CA ASP A 918 35.19 -9.27 -41.67
C ASP A 918 36.38 -8.61 -42.44
N PRO A 919 37.33 -9.38 -43.03
CA PRO A 919 37.68 -10.81 -42.86
C PRO A 919 39.21 -11.13 -42.84
N GLN A 920 39.50 -12.44 -42.72
CA GLN A 920 40.70 -13.19 -43.18
C GLN A 920 42.02 -13.04 -42.41
N GLU A 921 42.83 -14.08 -42.15
CA GLU A 921 42.75 -15.54 -42.20
C GLU A 921 44.10 -16.04 -41.64
N GLU A 922 44.12 -17.23 -41.04
CA GLU A 922 45.28 -18.14 -40.89
C GLU A 922 46.50 -17.71 -40.04
N LYS A 923 46.51 -18.09 -38.75
CA LYS A 923 47.21 -19.31 -38.26
C LYS A 923 47.08 -19.53 -36.76
#